data_AF-A0AAN9Y0X5-F1
#
_entry.id   AF-A0AAN9Y0X5-F1
#
_cell.length_a   1.000
_cell.length_b   1.000
_cell.length_c   1.000
_cell.angle_alpha   90.00
_cell.angle_beta   90.00
_cell.angle_gamma   90.00
#
_symmetry.space_group_name_H-M   'P 1'
#
loop_
_entity.id
_entity.type
_entity.pdbx_description
1 polymer ?
#
loop_
_entity_poly.entity_id
_entity_poly.type
_entity_poly.pdbx_seq_one_letter_code
_entity_poly.pdbx_strand_id
1 'polypeptide(L)'
;MFVAYLIEILYQYTNSCLFYLANVLRDDFKAQPKDTQAVLGNITILECGPPKGQPEPIVFWKKDGDVLNMDNSRRIRILDNGNLMINEVKQSDVGKYQCFAQNLAGERESRVAELTVHELPRFIIEPKDVTVLAGQNVRFDCEVDSIENVRLTWKKEQQEVMPGASHVLFNHRTSLNITKVTEHDEGLYTCIAQNIAGEISSKASLTVHTLPSFVKVPTDQKIGLNGIATFSCLAKGNPPPSVFWAKEGSQVLIFAGNNHGHFHVLADGTLRIQGAQKEDTGFFICSALSVVGSTSVRAFLQVTSINDLPPPIIELGPTNQTLAMHSDALLHCQARGTPAPMIKWFKNGNLLDMRSEVRLKVINQGTLSIKDLQFSDSGLYTCAASSESGETTWSASLTVDKSSDDVHLHAAPDPSRLLKPPHRPQITKITNTSVTLTWEYQPSVDLIGFTVECFSSALQTGWIIVAHRILNNTATITNLRPDTPYIFMIRAENSQGFSVPSEVSEVVQTMGEKSILAEHELAEARLRLNAQVIILKELVPETSTSIKVTWEVIASEEWMEGLYVRFRDQSGGSQTYNLLTILKDQLQQGWCYVTNLRKFTKYDFFLVPFYKSVDGQPSNSMAVQTLHDVPSAPPENIHVEILNETSAYVRWSPPPPQHFNGNLLGYKIKVTSSNDSKLLLQETLNASTTSMIIHNLTFGSSYVTRIVAYTGAGEGPYSHGILLSVHPDTAVKTYINEKNREYALLILAFFVICAILCGFLIPVYLRRKNGVDKKLDSIDGKQTLWIDHGWQSIEKSKQLGVSEHDYAEVDQKNFSTFGNPHKSMPTLPNYQVSTPTPYATTSILKNAEYTISESSNCIETTSSFLTKTSLSDHSERTDIFQPAMYIEQCNRYTNPCNSYKNSACCYDDSSICSQSTSNETDYRSLDSHNVLVSQYPRCKKFKEENSSRLSGFYSQEPEMSRSNTNSSTGTLPAQNRLSDDADYETTSLLYIPTNTRLKEKNSYEDISVIHKNFTEHIGTQHFVSPTA
;
A
#
# COMPACT_ATOMS: atom_id res chain seq x y z
N MET A 1 -109.80 -27.30 -35.08
CA MET A 1 -108.44 -26.90 -35.49
C MET A 1 -108.42 -25.75 -36.50
N PHE A 2 -109.13 -25.79 -37.63
CA PHE A 2 -109.05 -24.72 -38.66
C PHE A 2 -109.29 -23.28 -38.14
N VAL A 3 -110.20 -23.11 -37.15
CA VAL A 3 -110.45 -21.81 -36.50
C VAL A 3 -109.28 -21.34 -35.62
N ALA A 4 -108.52 -22.25 -35.00
CA ALA A 4 -107.36 -21.88 -34.18
C ALA A 4 -106.20 -21.37 -35.03
N TYR A 5 -105.97 -22.00 -36.19
CA TYR A 5 -104.93 -21.58 -37.15
C TYR A 5 -105.21 -20.17 -37.72
N LEU A 6 -106.48 -19.84 -37.95
CA LEU A 6 -106.90 -18.48 -38.33
C LEU A 6 -106.73 -17.46 -37.20
N ILE A 7 -106.87 -17.86 -35.93
CA ILE A 7 -106.65 -16.98 -34.78
C ILE A 7 -105.16 -16.72 -34.55
N GLU A 8 -104.26 -17.71 -34.70
CA GLU A 8 -102.81 -17.46 -34.66
C GLU A 8 -102.35 -16.54 -35.79
N ILE A 9 -102.83 -16.76 -37.02
CA ILE A 9 -102.50 -15.88 -38.16
C ILE A 9 -103.00 -14.45 -37.90
N LEU A 10 -104.23 -14.27 -37.39
CA LEU A 10 -104.73 -12.94 -37.05
C LEU A 10 -103.94 -12.31 -35.89
N TYR A 11 -103.50 -13.07 -34.88
CA TYR A 11 -102.69 -12.54 -33.77
C TYR A 11 -101.27 -12.12 -34.19
N GLN A 12 -100.69 -12.81 -35.19
CA GLN A 12 -99.44 -12.38 -35.84
C GLN A 12 -99.64 -11.13 -36.71
N TYR A 13 -100.74 -11.02 -37.44
CA TYR A 13 -101.01 -9.86 -38.29
C TYR A 13 -101.46 -8.60 -37.53
N THR A 14 -102.08 -8.71 -36.34
CA THR A 14 -102.45 -7.53 -35.53
C THR A 14 -101.30 -6.88 -34.77
N ASN A 15 -100.15 -7.53 -34.63
CA ASN A 15 -98.94 -6.91 -34.03
C ASN A 15 -97.95 -6.36 -35.08
N SER A 16 -98.19 -6.57 -36.38
CA SER A 16 -97.33 -6.09 -37.46
C SER A 16 -97.65 -4.68 -37.95
N CYS A 17 -98.49 -3.91 -37.24
CA CYS A 17 -98.96 -2.60 -37.69
C CYS A 17 -98.98 -1.52 -36.59
N LEU A 18 -97.95 -1.47 -35.73
CA LEU A 18 -97.76 -0.35 -34.80
C LEU A 18 -96.30 -0.05 -34.42
N PHE A 19 -95.43 0.13 -35.42
CA PHE A 19 -94.23 0.98 -35.29
C PHE A 19 -93.78 1.56 -36.64
N TYR A 20 -94.58 2.48 -37.18
CA TYR A 20 -93.99 3.64 -37.88
C TYR A 20 -93.28 4.49 -36.81
N LEU A 21 -92.11 4.04 -36.38
CA LEU A 21 -91.19 4.89 -35.63
C LEU A 21 -90.85 6.06 -36.54
N ALA A 22 -91.06 7.27 -36.06
CA ALA A 22 -90.46 8.42 -36.71
C ALA A 22 -88.95 8.20 -36.72
N ASN A 23 -88.35 8.13 -37.90
CA ASN A 23 -86.89 8.09 -38.02
C ASN A 23 -86.37 9.39 -37.41
N VAL A 24 -85.78 9.28 -36.22
CA VAL A 24 -85.28 10.42 -35.45
C VAL A 24 -83.78 10.26 -35.30
N LEU A 25 -83.07 11.37 -35.50
CA LEU A 25 -81.69 11.57 -35.11
C LEU A 25 -81.60 12.99 -34.54
N ARG A 26 -81.17 13.13 -33.29
CA ARG A 26 -80.95 14.45 -32.69
C ARG A 26 -79.72 15.12 -33.29
N ASP A 27 -79.69 16.44 -33.22
CA ASP A 27 -78.50 17.22 -33.61
C ASP A 27 -77.39 17.13 -32.55
N ASP A 28 -77.78 17.02 -31.27
CA ASP A 28 -76.84 16.93 -30.14
C ASP A 28 -76.14 15.57 -30.04
N PHE A 29 -74.82 15.55 -30.26
CA PHE A 29 -73.96 14.42 -29.91
C PHE A 29 -73.93 14.19 -28.39
N LYS A 30 -73.98 12.93 -27.93
CA LYS A 30 -73.82 12.56 -26.51
C LYS A 30 -72.42 12.94 -25.99
N ALA A 31 -71.40 12.82 -26.84
CA ALA A 31 -70.04 13.30 -26.60
C ALA A 31 -69.37 13.65 -27.94
N GLN A 32 -68.72 14.81 -28.02
CA GLN A 32 -67.95 15.24 -29.19
C GLN A 32 -66.44 14.95 -28.99
N PRO A 33 -65.71 14.58 -30.05
CA PRO A 33 -64.27 14.35 -29.98
C PRO A 33 -63.53 15.59 -29.49
N LYS A 34 -62.36 15.41 -28.90
CA LYS A 34 -61.52 16.49 -28.35
C LYS A 34 -60.13 16.38 -28.97
N ASP A 35 -59.44 17.51 -29.08
CA ASP A 35 -58.04 17.53 -29.48
C ASP A 35 -57.25 16.63 -28.52
N THR A 36 -56.46 15.71 -29.08
CA THR A 36 -55.89 14.57 -28.35
C THR A 36 -54.40 14.47 -28.64
N GLN A 37 -53.60 14.43 -27.59
CA GLN A 37 -52.16 14.18 -27.66
C GLN A 37 -51.92 12.68 -27.49
N ALA A 38 -51.31 12.06 -28.49
CA ALA A 38 -50.95 10.66 -28.50
C ALA A 38 -49.44 10.46 -28.41
N VAL A 39 -49.03 9.30 -27.90
CA VAL A 39 -47.62 8.90 -27.82
C VAL A 39 -47.32 7.85 -28.89
N LEU A 40 -46.22 8.03 -29.61
CA LEU A 40 -45.75 7.11 -30.64
C LEU A 40 -45.65 5.67 -30.09
N GLY A 41 -46.24 4.70 -30.80
CA GLY A 41 -46.29 3.29 -30.41
C GLY A 41 -47.35 2.92 -29.36
N ASN A 42 -47.94 3.88 -28.64
CA ASN A 42 -49.01 3.61 -27.67
C ASN A 42 -50.38 3.42 -28.35
N ILE A 43 -51.39 3.08 -27.53
CA ILE A 43 -52.80 3.07 -27.92
C ILE A 43 -53.41 4.45 -27.65
N THR A 44 -54.25 4.95 -28.54
CA THR A 44 -55.06 6.17 -28.34
C THR A 44 -56.52 5.93 -28.72
N ILE A 45 -57.45 6.60 -28.04
CA ILE A 45 -58.89 6.49 -28.29
C ILE A 45 -59.46 7.90 -28.45
N LEU A 46 -60.06 8.18 -29.61
CA LEU A 46 -60.84 9.39 -29.84
C LEU A 46 -62.31 9.13 -29.47
N GLU A 47 -62.85 9.92 -28.56
CA GLU A 47 -64.23 9.77 -28.09
C GLU A 47 -65.24 10.26 -29.13
N CYS A 48 -66.27 9.46 -29.43
CA CYS A 48 -67.46 9.94 -30.15
C CYS A 48 -68.70 9.24 -29.61
N GLY A 49 -69.50 9.97 -28.84
CA GLY A 49 -70.82 9.53 -28.42
C GLY A 49 -71.85 10.04 -29.41
N PRO A 50 -72.37 9.21 -30.35
CA PRO A 50 -73.29 9.68 -31.38
C PRO A 50 -74.61 10.18 -30.79
N PRO A 51 -75.36 11.05 -31.50
CA PRO A 51 -76.64 11.54 -31.03
C PRO A 51 -77.63 10.42 -30.67
N LYS A 52 -78.64 10.73 -29.86
CA LYS A 52 -79.75 9.80 -29.65
C LYS A 52 -80.61 9.77 -30.91
N GLY A 53 -80.80 8.57 -31.48
CA GLY A 53 -81.65 8.33 -32.63
C GLY A 53 -82.26 6.93 -32.58
N GLN A 54 -83.31 6.72 -33.38
CA GLN A 54 -83.98 5.43 -33.51
C GLN A 54 -84.32 5.18 -34.99
N PRO A 55 -83.86 4.08 -35.63
CA PRO A 55 -82.88 3.10 -35.12
C PRO A 55 -81.56 3.74 -34.63
N GLU A 56 -80.79 3.05 -33.79
CA GLU A 56 -79.54 3.61 -33.27
C GLU A 56 -78.56 3.92 -34.42
N PRO A 57 -77.90 5.09 -34.41
CA PRO A 57 -77.05 5.51 -35.52
C PRO A 57 -75.69 4.81 -35.51
N ILE A 58 -75.26 4.41 -36.70
CA ILE A 58 -73.93 3.86 -36.95
C ILE A 58 -72.93 5.02 -37.00
N VAL A 59 -71.75 4.84 -36.40
CA VAL A 59 -70.68 5.85 -36.39
C VAL A 59 -69.62 5.53 -37.42
N PHE A 60 -69.25 6.55 -38.18
CA PHE A 60 -68.13 6.57 -39.10
C PHE A 60 -67.19 7.71 -38.72
N TRP A 61 -65.95 7.67 -39.23
CA TRP A 61 -64.95 8.70 -38.98
C TRP A 61 -64.36 9.21 -40.29
N LYS A 62 -64.09 10.51 -40.35
CA LYS A 62 -63.30 11.19 -41.39
C LYS A 62 -61.94 11.57 -40.80
N LYS A 63 -60.87 11.49 -41.60
CA LYS A 63 -59.54 12.04 -41.30
C LYS A 63 -59.17 13.01 -42.42
N ASP A 64 -58.85 14.25 -42.05
CA ASP A 64 -58.48 15.35 -42.95
C ASP A 64 -59.51 15.66 -44.06
N GLY A 65 -60.76 15.21 -43.87
CA GLY A 65 -61.89 15.37 -44.79
C GLY A 65 -62.38 14.06 -45.41
N ASP A 66 -61.47 13.11 -45.65
CA ASP A 66 -61.79 11.82 -46.28
C ASP A 66 -62.34 10.80 -45.28
N VAL A 67 -63.29 9.97 -45.71
CA VAL A 67 -63.84 8.87 -44.88
C VAL A 67 -62.74 7.82 -44.66
N LEU A 68 -62.49 7.50 -43.38
CA LEU A 68 -61.38 6.64 -42.97
C LEU A 68 -61.61 5.18 -43.42
N ASN A 69 -60.93 4.75 -44.48
CA ASN A 69 -60.98 3.36 -44.92
C ASN A 69 -60.36 2.43 -43.86
N MET A 70 -61.12 1.41 -43.44
CA MET A 70 -60.72 0.48 -42.38
C MET A 70 -60.40 -0.94 -42.89
N ASP A 71 -60.67 -1.22 -44.17
CA ASP A 71 -60.82 -2.59 -44.71
C ASP A 71 -59.54 -3.44 -44.66
N ASN A 72 -58.38 -2.80 -44.54
CA ASN A 72 -57.07 -3.45 -44.42
C ASN A 72 -56.33 -3.13 -43.10
N SER A 73 -56.90 -2.33 -42.20
CA SER A 73 -56.20 -1.86 -40.99
C SER A 73 -56.56 -2.69 -39.76
N ARG A 74 -55.72 -3.68 -39.42
CA ARG A 74 -55.81 -4.39 -38.12
C ARG A 74 -55.52 -3.50 -36.90
N ARG A 75 -55.08 -2.27 -37.13
CA ARG A 75 -54.49 -1.36 -36.15
C ARG A 75 -55.44 -0.25 -35.71
N ILE A 76 -56.33 0.19 -36.59
CA ILE A 76 -57.35 1.20 -36.28
C ILE A 76 -58.72 0.51 -36.33
N ARG A 77 -59.57 0.74 -35.34
CA ARG A 77 -60.92 0.17 -35.27
C ARG A 77 -61.90 1.11 -34.59
N ILE A 78 -63.15 1.13 -35.04
CA ILE A 78 -64.25 1.75 -34.29
C ILE A 78 -64.73 0.74 -33.25
N LEU A 79 -64.99 1.21 -32.03
CA LEU A 79 -65.53 0.43 -30.92
C LEU A 79 -67.06 0.53 -30.91
N ASP A 80 -67.74 -0.43 -30.26
CA ASP A 80 -69.22 -0.54 -30.24
C ASP A 80 -69.94 0.70 -29.68
N ASN A 81 -69.22 1.57 -28.97
CA ASN A 81 -69.74 2.83 -28.42
C ASN A 81 -69.59 4.06 -29.36
N GLY A 82 -68.92 3.90 -30.51
CA GLY A 82 -68.62 4.95 -31.50
C GLY A 82 -67.19 5.48 -31.49
N ASN A 83 -66.39 5.17 -30.45
CA ASN A 83 -65.02 5.68 -30.31
C ASN A 83 -64.05 5.08 -31.34
N LEU A 84 -63.12 5.88 -31.86
CA LEU A 84 -62.04 5.39 -32.74
C LEU A 84 -60.82 5.00 -31.89
N MET A 85 -60.43 3.73 -31.92
CA MET A 85 -59.24 3.20 -31.26
C MET A 85 -58.12 3.02 -32.29
N ILE A 86 -56.98 3.66 -32.04
CA ILE A 86 -55.74 3.53 -32.80
C ILE A 86 -54.72 2.82 -31.91
N ASN A 87 -54.36 1.58 -32.27
CA ASN A 87 -53.21 0.88 -31.67
C ASN A 87 -51.91 1.35 -32.34
N GLU A 88 -50.77 1.15 -31.68
CA GLU A 88 -49.42 1.42 -32.23
C GLU A 88 -49.38 2.75 -33.02
N VAL A 89 -49.73 3.87 -32.37
CA VAL A 89 -49.86 5.19 -33.02
C VAL A 89 -48.57 5.55 -33.77
N LYS A 90 -48.70 6.06 -35.00
CA LYS A 90 -47.59 6.41 -35.90
C LYS A 90 -47.68 7.88 -36.31
N GLN A 91 -46.57 8.47 -36.75
CA GLN A 91 -46.57 9.86 -37.23
C GLN A 91 -47.50 10.11 -38.42
N SER A 92 -47.86 9.07 -39.18
CA SER A 92 -48.88 9.10 -40.24
C SER A 92 -50.30 9.37 -39.73
N ASP A 93 -50.55 9.20 -38.43
CA ASP A 93 -51.88 9.27 -37.84
C ASP A 93 -52.24 10.71 -37.44
N VAL A 94 -51.24 11.61 -37.36
CA VAL A 94 -51.43 13.05 -37.16
C VAL A 94 -52.42 13.59 -38.19
N GLY A 95 -53.41 14.37 -37.74
CA GLY A 95 -54.43 14.95 -38.61
C GLY A 95 -55.72 15.30 -37.88
N LYS A 96 -56.71 15.75 -38.65
CA LYS A 96 -57.99 16.27 -38.16
C LYS A 96 -59.08 15.22 -38.30
N TYR A 97 -59.57 14.74 -37.17
CA TYR A 97 -60.57 13.69 -37.08
C TYR A 97 -61.95 14.28 -36.79
N GLN A 98 -62.96 13.74 -37.46
CA GLN A 98 -64.36 14.14 -37.28
C GLN A 98 -65.21 12.88 -37.36
N CYS A 99 -66.00 12.58 -36.33
CA CYS A 99 -66.97 11.49 -36.42
C CYS A 99 -68.29 11.98 -37.01
N PHE A 100 -68.98 11.10 -37.75
CA PHE A 100 -70.33 11.34 -38.23
C PHE A 100 -71.22 10.12 -37.92
N ALA A 101 -72.47 10.40 -37.57
CA ALA A 101 -73.45 9.43 -37.10
C ALA A 101 -74.62 9.39 -38.08
N GLN A 102 -74.98 8.21 -38.57
CA GLN A 102 -75.96 8.03 -39.63
C GLN A 102 -77.02 6.99 -39.25
N ASN A 103 -78.30 7.30 -39.49
CA ASN A 103 -79.41 6.34 -39.46
C ASN A 103 -80.43 6.67 -40.56
N LEU A 104 -81.60 6.01 -40.52
CA LEU A 104 -82.68 6.22 -41.51
C LEU A 104 -83.34 7.62 -41.45
N ALA A 105 -82.93 8.51 -40.54
CA ALA A 105 -83.33 9.92 -40.49
C ALA A 105 -82.34 10.87 -41.20
N GLY A 106 -81.16 10.37 -41.57
CA GLY A 106 -80.08 11.14 -42.17
C GLY A 106 -78.77 11.04 -41.38
N GLU A 107 -77.92 12.04 -41.56
CA GLU A 107 -76.56 12.11 -41.04
C GLU A 107 -76.37 13.33 -40.12
N ARG A 108 -75.47 13.23 -39.15
CA ARG A 108 -74.95 14.36 -38.36
C ARG A 108 -73.46 14.24 -38.19
N GLU A 109 -72.74 15.35 -38.36
CA GLU A 109 -71.31 15.44 -38.09
C GLU A 109 -71.04 16.05 -36.71
N SER A 110 -69.95 15.60 -36.08
CA SER A 110 -69.38 16.25 -34.90
C SER A 110 -68.52 17.46 -35.29
N ARG A 111 -68.03 18.21 -34.29
CA ARG A 111 -66.88 19.10 -34.50
C ARG A 111 -65.65 18.30 -34.93
N VAL A 112 -64.75 18.96 -35.63
CA VAL A 112 -63.38 18.46 -35.87
C VAL A 112 -62.57 18.48 -34.57
N ALA A 113 -61.68 17.51 -34.40
CA ALA A 113 -60.68 17.43 -33.34
C ALA A 113 -59.31 17.08 -33.94
N GLU A 114 -58.23 17.66 -33.43
CA GLU A 114 -56.86 17.43 -33.91
C GLU A 114 -56.14 16.35 -33.09
N LEU A 115 -55.56 15.37 -33.78
CA LEU A 115 -54.71 14.34 -33.19
C LEU A 115 -53.24 14.72 -33.45
N THR A 116 -52.49 15.01 -32.39
CA THR A 116 -51.03 15.20 -32.45
C THR A 116 -50.32 13.97 -31.90
N VAL A 117 -49.13 13.67 -32.45
CA VAL A 117 -48.33 12.51 -32.06
C VAL A 117 -46.96 12.98 -31.60
N HIS A 118 -46.57 12.50 -30.41
CA HIS A 118 -45.38 12.89 -29.67
C HIS A 118 -44.51 11.67 -29.39
N GLU A 119 -43.20 11.82 -29.48
CA GLU A 119 -42.24 10.74 -29.21
C GLU A 119 -41.47 10.99 -27.90
N LEU A 120 -40.92 9.93 -27.31
CA LEU A 120 -40.06 10.09 -26.13
C LEU A 120 -38.77 10.83 -26.51
N PRO A 121 -38.16 11.60 -25.59
CA PRO A 121 -36.89 12.25 -25.87
C PRO A 121 -35.79 11.22 -26.18
N ARG A 122 -34.65 11.67 -26.70
CA ARG A 122 -33.50 10.81 -26.98
C ARG A 122 -32.20 11.47 -26.54
N PHE A 123 -31.38 10.76 -25.76
CA PHE A 123 -30.03 11.23 -25.45
C PHE A 123 -29.15 11.26 -26.72
N ILE A 124 -28.52 12.40 -26.96
CA ILE A 124 -27.45 12.63 -27.94
C ILE A 124 -26.09 12.42 -27.25
N ILE A 125 -25.95 12.93 -26.03
CA ILE A 125 -24.80 12.70 -25.15
C ILE A 125 -25.34 12.18 -23.82
N GLU A 126 -24.92 10.98 -23.42
CA GLU A 126 -25.14 10.44 -22.09
C GLU A 126 -23.98 10.79 -21.16
N PRO A 127 -24.24 11.04 -19.85
CA PRO A 127 -23.19 11.25 -18.88
C PRO A 127 -22.37 9.97 -18.69
N LYS A 128 -21.10 10.14 -18.33
CA LYS A 128 -20.15 9.05 -18.09
C LYS A 128 -19.61 9.13 -16.68
N ASP A 129 -19.25 7.99 -16.10
CA ASP A 129 -18.60 7.93 -14.80
C ASP A 129 -17.33 8.79 -14.77
N VAL A 130 -17.16 9.57 -13.69
CA VAL A 130 -15.97 10.40 -13.50
C VAL A 130 -15.34 10.12 -12.14
N THR A 131 -14.05 9.81 -12.15
CA THR A 131 -13.21 9.80 -10.95
C THR A 131 -12.38 11.09 -10.91
N VAL A 132 -12.38 11.79 -9.79
CA VAL A 132 -11.78 13.13 -9.65
C VAL A 132 -11.08 13.27 -8.29
N LEU A 133 -10.05 14.12 -8.20
CA LEU A 133 -9.42 14.44 -6.91
C LEU A 133 -10.22 15.51 -6.16
N ALA A 134 -10.35 15.38 -4.84
CA ALA A 134 -11.00 16.41 -4.04
C ALA A 134 -10.34 17.80 -4.22
N GLY A 135 -11.18 18.84 -4.29
CA GLY A 135 -10.79 20.22 -4.59
C GLY A 135 -10.75 20.58 -6.08
N GLN A 136 -10.78 19.62 -7.00
CA GLN A 136 -10.93 19.86 -8.44
C GLN A 136 -12.40 20.16 -8.82
N ASN A 137 -12.66 20.40 -10.11
CA ASN A 137 -14.00 20.60 -10.66
C ASN A 137 -14.36 19.42 -11.58
N VAL A 138 -15.64 19.02 -11.60
CA VAL A 138 -16.18 18.02 -12.53
C VAL A 138 -17.34 18.60 -13.34
N ARG A 139 -17.54 18.06 -14.54
CA ARG A 139 -18.65 18.34 -15.44
C ARG A 139 -19.24 17.02 -15.92
N PHE A 140 -20.54 16.82 -15.70
CA PHE A 140 -21.31 15.78 -16.38
C PHE A 140 -22.08 16.42 -17.53
N ASP A 141 -21.84 15.94 -18.74
CA ASP A 141 -22.58 16.35 -19.92
C ASP A 141 -23.80 15.44 -20.14
N CYS A 142 -24.94 16.06 -20.46
CA CYS A 142 -26.16 15.37 -20.84
C CYS A 142 -26.86 16.21 -21.90
N GLU A 143 -26.98 15.69 -23.11
CA GLU A 143 -27.60 16.38 -24.24
C GLU A 143 -28.71 15.51 -24.82
N VAL A 144 -29.83 16.14 -25.18
CA VAL A 144 -31.08 15.46 -25.57
C VAL A 144 -31.65 16.16 -26.79
N ASP A 145 -32.22 15.36 -27.70
CA ASP A 145 -32.84 15.87 -28.91
C ASP A 145 -33.98 16.85 -28.60
N SER A 146 -34.00 17.98 -29.30
CA SER A 146 -34.72 19.21 -28.92
C SER A 146 -35.96 19.49 -29.76
N ILE A 147 -36.48 18.44 -30.42
CA ILE A 147 -37.69 18.45 -31.26
C ILE A 147 -38.93 18.93 -30.48
N GLU A 148 -38.96 18.74 -29.15
CA GLU A 148 -40.00 19.23 -28.25
C GLU A 148 -39.44 20.01 -27.05
N ASN A 149 -40.33 20.63 -26.27
CA ASN A 149 -40.00 21.37 -25.05
C ASN A 149 -39.58 20.45 -23.89
N VAL A 150 -38.43 19.79 -24.02
CA VAL A 150 -37.87 18.87 -23.01
C VAL A 150 -37.48 19.63 -21.74
N ARG A 151 -37.95 19.12 -20.60
CA ARG A 151 -37.45 19.46 -19.26
C ARG A 151 -36.29 18.52 -18.93
N LEU A 152 -35.09 19.08 -18.77
CA LEU A 152 -33.94 18.40 -18.17
C LEU A 152 -33.89 18.67 -16.66
N THR A 153 -33.66 17.62 -15.87
CA THR A 153 -33.40 17.68 -14.42
C THR A 153 -32.28 16.70 -14.04
N TRP A 154 -31.65 16.96 -12.89
CA TRP A 154 -30.57 16.12 -12.36
C TRP A 154 -30.90 15.67 -10.93
N LYS A 155 -30.65 14.39 -10.64
CA LYS A 155 -30.83 13.80 -9.30
C LYS A 155 -29.54 13.15 -8.82
N LYS A 156 -29.09 13.46 -7.59
CA LYS A 156 -28.08 12.68 -6.87
C LYS A 156 -28.81 11.73 -5.94
N GLU A 157 -28.60 10.43 -6.09
CA GLU A 157 -29.09 9.41 -5.14
C GLU A 157 -30.60 9.55 -4.83
N GLN A 158 -31.40 9.78 -5.88
CA GLN A 158 -32.85 10.06 -5.89
C GLN A 158 -33.29 11.49 -5.50
N GLN A 159 -32.46 12.31 -4.86
CA GLN A 159 -32.78 13.70 -4.52
C GLN A 159 -32.46 14.66 -5.68
N GLU A 160 -33.34 15.64 -5.96
CA GLU A 160 -33.10 16.66 -6.99
C GLU A 160 -31.98 17.64 -6.62
N VAL A 161 -31.07 17.85 -7.57
CA VAL A 161 -29.91 18.73 -7.43
C VAL A 161 -30.33 20.17 -7.73
N MET A 162 -30.55 20.94 -6.66
CA MET A 162 -31.07 22.31 -6.76
C MET A 162 -30.03 23.28 -7.37
N PRO A 163 -30.41 24.12 -8.37
CA PRO A 163 -29.56 25.19 -8.86
C PRO A 163 -29.16 26.15 -7.73
N GLY A 164 -27.87 26.43 -7.58
CA GLY A 164 -27.37 27.30 -6.52
C GLY A 164 -27.12 26.62 -5.17
N ALA A 165 -27.20 25.28 -5.08
CA ALA A 165 -26.41 24.55 -4.08
C ALA A 165 -24.93 25.00 -4.23
N SER A 166 -24.21 25.18 -3.12
CA SER A 166 -23.13 26.20 -3.01
C SER A 166 -22.00 26.14 -4.04
N HIS A 167 -21.77 25.00 -4.68
CA HIS A 167 -20.72 24.79 -5.69
C HIS A 167 -21.24 24.16 -7.01
N VAL A 168 -22.56 24.06 -7.19
CA VAL A 168 -23.21 23.42 -8.34
C VAL A 168 -23.75 24.47 -9.32
N LEU A 169 -23.39 24.33 -10.59
CA LEU A 169 -23.76 25.25 -11.68
C LEU A 169 -24.36 24.48 -12.86
N PHE A 170 -25.45 25.02 -13.43
CA PHE A 170 -26.07 24.49 -14.64
C PHE A 170 -25.79 25.39 -15.84
N ASN A 171 -25.03 24.89 -16.81
CA ASN A 171 -24.81 25.61 -18.07
C ASN A 171 -25.83 25.13 -19.12
N HIS A 172 -26.54 26.07 -19.76
CA HIS A 172 -27.45 25.83 -20.89
C HIS A 172 -28.54 24.75 -20.69
N ARG A 173 -28.85 24.37 -19.44
CA ARG A 173 -29.75 23.26 -19.02
C ARG A 173 -29.28 21.84 -19.38
N THR A 174 -28.16 21.67 -20.07
CA THR A 174 -27.60 20.37 -20.47
C THR A 174 -26.63 19.83 -19.41
N SER A 175 -25.56 20.57 -19.14
CA SER A 175 -24.45 20.09 -18.31
C SER A 175 -24.61 20.45 -16.82
N LEU A 176 -24.29 19.49 -15.95
CA LEU A 176 -24.14 19.64 -14.51
C LEU A 176 -22.66 19.85 -14.17
N ASN A 177 -22.28 21.05 -13.70
CA ASN A 177 -20.93 21.34 -13.21
C ASN A 177 -20.93 21.34 -11.68
N ILE A 178 -19.95 20.67 -11.06
CA ILE A 178 -19.69 20.70 -9.62
C ILE A 178 -18.27 21.21 -9.42
N THR A 179 -18.10 22.27 -8.63
CA THR A 179 -16.81 22.91 -8.39
C THR A 179 -16.27 22.58 -7.00
N LYS A 180 -14.94 22.55 -6.83
CA LYS A 180 -14.27 22.24 -5.55
C LYS A 180 -14.79 20.97 -4.86
N VAL A 181 -14.91 19.89 -5.63
CA VAL A 181 -15.53 18.61 -5.26
C VAL A 181 -15.00 18.08 -3.91
N THR A 182 -15.90 17.60 -3.05
CA THR A 182 -15.61 17.05 -1.73
C THR A 182 -16.04 15.58 -1.63
N GLU A 183 -15.60 14.87 -0.58
CA GLU A 183 -16.03 13.48 -0.31
C GLU A 183 -17.57 13.34 -0.14
N HIS A 184 -18.31 14.43 0.08
CA HIS A 184 -19.78 14.41 0.19
C HIS A 184 -20.50 14.49 -1.17
N ASP A 185 -19.79 14.91 -2.22
CA ASP A 185 -20.31 15.00 -3.58
C ASP A 185 -20.26 13.64 -4.32
N GLU A 186 -19.46 12.68 -3.82
CA GLU A 186 -19.42 11.29 -4.28
C GLU A 186 -20.81 10.64 -4.29
N GLY A 187 -21.14 9.89 -5.33
CA GLY A 187 -22.43 9.19 -5.45
C GLY A 187 -22.96 9.08 -6.88
N LEU A 188 -24.18 8.56 -7.01
CA LEU A 188 -24.81 8.29 -8.31
C LEU A 188 -25.66 9.48 -8.81
N TYR A 189 -25.21 10.10 -9.90
CA TYR A 189 -25.92 11.17 -10.60
C TYR A 189 -26.77 10.59 -11.73
N THR A 190 -28.01 11.06 -11.84
CA THR A 190 -28.98 10.69 -12.87
C THR A 190 -29.40 11.95 -13.62
N CYS A 191 -29.14 12.00 -14.93
CA CYS A 191 -29.77 12.97 -15.83
C CYS A 191 -31.15 12.44 -16.24
N ILE A 192 -32.17 13.28 -16.15
CA ILE A 192 -33.56 12.94 -16.45
C ILE A 192 -34.10 13.93 -17.47
N ALA A 193 -34.70 13.41 -18.54
CA ALA A 193 -35.26 14.20 -19.62
C ALA A 193 -36.75 13.83 -19.81
N GLN A 194 -37.61 14.83 -19.73
CA GLN A 194 -39.06 14.66 -19.70
C GLN A 194 -39.76 15.58 -20.70
N ASN A 195 -40.69 15.05 -21.47
CA ASN A 195 -41.64 15.80 -22.31
C ASN A 195 -43.07 15.33 -22.05
N ILE A 196 -44.00 15.62 -22.96
CA ILE A 196 -45.40 15.17 -22.85
C ILE A 196 -45.61 13.70 -23.25
N ALA A 197 -44.64 13.06 -23.92
CA ALA A 197 -44.67 11.62 -24.20
C ALA A 197 -44.22 10.77 -23.02
N GLY A 198 -43.35 11.30 -22.14
CA GLY A 198 -42.91 10.63 -20.91
C GLY A 198 -41.54 11.09 -20.42
N GLU A 199 -40.86 10.21 -19.71
CA GLU A 199 -39.57 10.46 -19.03
C GLU A 199 -38.54 9.38 -19.40
N ILE A 200 -37.31 9.79 -19.69
CA ILE A 200 -36.15 8.92 -19.84
C ILE A 200 -35.03 9.36 -18.88
N SER A 201 -34.15 8.43 -18.50
CA SER A 201 -33.06 8.72 -17.56
C SER A 201 -31.76 7.99 -17.93
N SER A 202 -30.63 8.68 -17.81
CA SER A 202 -29.28 8.09 -17.94
C SER A 202 -28.42 8.46 -16.72
N LYS A 203 -27.34 7.71 -16.45
CA LYS A 203 -26.69 7.65 -15.14
C LYS A 203 -25.17 7.63 -15.22
N ALA A 204 -24.53 8.29 -14.27
CA ALA A 204 -23.08 8.29 -14.06
C ALA A 204 -22.74 8.42 -12.57
N SER A 205 -21.68 7.76 -12.13
CA SER A 205 -21.09 7.90 -10.80
C SER A 205 -20.05 9.03 -10.77
N LEU A 206 -20.05 9.79 -9.68
CA LEU A 206 -18.90 10.59 -9.27
C LEU A 206 -18.14 9.83 -8.17
N THR A 207 -16.87 9.55 -8.39
CA THR A 207 -15.96 8.97 -7.39
C THR A 207 -14.92 10.01 -6.98
N VAL A 208 -14.78 10.29 -5.69
CA VAL A 208 -13.97 11.39 -5.16
C VAL A 208 -12.77 10.85 -4.41
N HIS A 209 -11.63 10.87 -5.10
CA HIS A 209 -10.36 10.40 -4.58
C HIS A 209 -9.70 11.44 -3.64
N THR A 210 -9.12 10.95 -2.55
CA THR A 210 -8.39 11.75 -1.55
C THR A 210 -7.04 11.16 -1.19
N LEU A 211 -6.03 12.03 -1.08
CA LEU A 211 -4.63 11.66 -0.84
C LEU A 211 -4.44 10.90 0.49
N PRO A 212 -3.52 9.92 0.55
CA PRO A 212 -3.15 9.26 1.80
C PRO A 212 -2.72 10.24 2.89
N SER A 213 -3.25 10.07 4.10
CA SER A 213 -2.94 10.89 5.27
C SER A 213 -2.89 10.04 6.55
N PHE A 214 -1.93 10.29 7.43
CA PHE A 214 -1.77 9.53 8.67
C PHE A 214 -2.80 9.94 9.73
N VAL A 215 -3.44 8.94 10.33
CA VAL A 215 -4.30 9.03 11.53
C VAL A 215 -3.48 8.73 12.80
N LYS A 216 -2.50 7.81 12.69
CA LYS A 216 -1.45 7.59 13.68
C LYS A 216 -0.11 7.55 12.99
N VAL A 217 0.85 8.32 13.50
CA VAL A 217 2.26 8.28 13.10
C VAL A 217 3.07 7.50 14.15
N PRO A 218 4.17 6.86 13.76
CA PRO A 218 5.09 6.25 14.70
C PRO A 218 5.93 7.34 15.42
N THR A 219 6.47 6.98 16.57
CA THR A 219 7.37 7.83 17.38
C THR A 219 8.63 7.05 17.71
N ASP A 220 9.74 7.76 17.89
CA ASP A 220 11.04 7.16 18.23
C ASP A 220 10.96 6.31 19.52
N GLN A 221 11.73 5.22 19.58
CA GLN A 221 11.73 4.27 20.71
C GLN A 221 13.15 3.87 21.11
N LYS A 222 13.40 3.83 22.42
CA LYS A 222 14.63 3.30 23.01
C LYS A 222 14.28 2.05 23.85
N ILE A 223 14.89 0.91 23.52
CA ILE A 223 14.66 -0.37 24.21
C ILE A 223 15.96 -1.10 24.52
N GLY A 224 15.88 -2.08 25.43
CA GLY A 224 16.98 -3.03 25.68
C GLY A 224 17.03 -4.15 24.65
N LEU A 225 18.19 -4.83 24.57
CA LEU A 225 18.35 -6.09 23.83
C LEU A 225 17.29 -7.13 24.23
N ASN A 226 16.86 -7.93 23.25
CA ASN A 226 15.74 -8.88 23.34
C ASN A 226 14.37 -8.24 23.66
N GLY A 227 14.29 -6.91 23.71
CA GLY A 227 13.04 -6.18 23.92
C GLY A 227 12.07 -6.29 22.74
N ILE A 228 10.92 -5.65 22.90
CA ILE A 228 9.88 -5.57 21.85
C ILE A 228 9.61 -4.09 21.56
N ALA A 229 9.86 -3.66 20.32
CA ALA A 229 9.42 -2.34 19.84
C ALA A 229 8.11 -2.47 19.07
N THR A 230 7.26 -1.45 19.15
CA THR A 230 5.96 -1.41 18.46
C THR A 230 5.68 -0.02 17.91
N PHE A 231 5.88 0.17 16.60
CA PHE A 231 5.64 1.42 15.91
C PHE A 231 4.26 1.40 15.25
N SER A 232 3.28 2.10 15.83
CA SER A 232 1.94 2.21 15.24
C SER A 232 1.92 3.15 14.04
N CYS A 233 1.42 2.70 12.91
CA CYS A 233 1.23 3.54 11.72
C CYS A 233 -0.11 3.21 11.08
N LEU A 234 -1.02 4.20 11.03
CA LEU A 234 -2.37 4.06 10.48
C LEU A 234 -2.66 5.23 9.55
N ALA A 235 -3.13 4.96 8.34
CA ALA A 235 -3.45 5.96 7.33
C ALA A 235 -4.87 5.82 6.77
N LYS A 236 -5.40 6.91 6.21
CA LYS A 236 -6.69 6.99 5.52
C LYS A 236 -6.54 7.69 4.16
N GLY A 237 -7.51 7.50 3.28
CA GLY A 237 -7.61 8.13 1.94
C GLY A 237 -8.59 7.35 1.06
N ASN A 238 -8.96 7.90 -0.09
CA ASN A 238 -9.80 7.22 -1.08
C ASN A 238 -9.06 7.14 -2.43
N PRO A 239 -8.76 5.95 -2.98
CA PRO A 239 -8.98 4.62 -2.41
C PRO A 239 -8.10 4.35 -1.17
N PRO A 240 -8.53 3.45 -0.26
CA PRO A 240 -7.80 3.12 0.97
C PRO A 240 -6.32 2.79 0.72
N PRO A 241 -5.37 3.46 1.39
CA PRO A 241 -3.95 3.26 1.12
C PRO A 241 -3.42 1.92 1.67
N SER A 242 -2.56 1.27 0.88
CA SER A 242 -1.74 0.15 1.35
C SER A 242 -0.62 0.67 2.24
N VAL A 243 -0.60 0.27 3.51
CA VAL A 243 0.46 0.60 4.47
C VAL A 243 1.57 -0.45 4.41
N PHE A 244 2.82 -0.01 4.34
CA PHE A 244 4.01 -0.87 4.41
C PHE A 244 5.17 -0.18 5.12
N TRP A 245 6.13 -1.00 5.52
CA TRP A 245 7.33 -0.58 6.25
C TRP A 245 8.61 -0.91 5.48
N ALA A 246 9.64 -0.09 5.68
CA ALA A 246 11.02 -0.37 5.29
C ALA A 246 11.96 0.04 6.43
N LYS A 247 13.15 -0.55 6.50
CA LYS A 247 14.26 -0.06 7.33
C LYS A 247 15.18 0.75 6.41
N GLU A 248 15.60 1.94 6.82
CA GLU A 248 16.46 2.79 5.99
C GLU A 248 17.76 2.05 5.61
N GLY A 249 18.17 2.14 4.34
CA GLY A 249 19.24 1.33 3.75
C GLY A 249 18.88 -0.12 3.39
N SER A 250 17.66 -0.60 3.67
CA SER A 250 17.19 -1.94 3.30
C SER A 250 16.17 -1.90 2.17
N GLN A 251 16.45 -2.62 1.08
CA GLN A 251 15.53 -2.74 -0.06
C GLN A 251 14.31 -3.66 0.21
N VAL A 252 14.19 -4.24 1.41
CA VAL A 252 13.07 -5.13 1.80
C VAL A 252 11.87 -4.31 2.25
N LEU A 253 10.73 -4.55 1.61
CA LEU A 253 9.44 -3.95 1.97
C LEU A 253 8.59 -4.94 2.77
N ILE A 254 8.10 -4.51 3.93
CA ILE A 254 7.39 -5.33 4.91
C ILE A 254 5.92 -4.92 4.92
N PHE A 255 5.05 -5.80 4.44
CA PHE A 255 3.60 -5.58 4.36
C PHE A 255 2.86 -6.33 5.47
N ALA A 256 1.65 -5.89 5.81
CA ALA A 256 0.79 -6.60 6.75
C ALA A 256 0.58 -8.06 6.34
N GLY A 257 0.79 -8.99 7.27
CA GLY A 257 0.71 -10.44 7.03
C GLY A 257 2.01 -11.11 6.53
N ASN A 258 3.00 -10.35 6.05
CA ASN A 258 4.32 -10.89 5.72
C ASN A 258 5.25 -10.83 6.95
N ASN A 259 5.74 -11.99 7.39
CA ASN A 259 6.76 -12.09 8.45
C ASN A 259 8.16 -12.02 7.84
N HIS A 260 8.93 -10.98 8.16
CA HIS A 260 10.31 -10.81 7.69
C HIS A 260 11.28 -11.02 8.86
N GLY A 261 11.66 -12.29 9.10
CA GLY A 261 12.46 -12.65 10.26
C GLY A 261 11.71 -12.36 11.56
N HIS A 262 12.22 -11.40 12.35
CA HIS A 262 11.62 -10.96 13.61
C HIS A 262 10.79 -9.66 13.49
N PHE A 263 10.69 -9.11 12.27
CA PHE A 263 9.81 -7.99 11.92
C PHE A 263 8.44 -8.50 11.48
N HIS A 264 7.38 -7.97 12.09
CA HIS A 264 5.99 -8.35 11.82
C HIS A 264 5.12 -7.10 11.67
N VAL A 265 4.36 -6.99 10.58
CA VAL A 265 3.38 -5.91 10.41
C VAL A 265 1.97 -6.46 10.61
N LEU A 266 1.24 -5.84 11.54
CA LEU A 266 -0.14 -6.18 11.90
C LEU A 266 -1.14 -5.59 10.89
N ALA A 267 -2.37 -6.09 10.89
CA ALA A 267 -3.43 -5.66 9.96
C ALA A 267 -3.88 -4.20 10.13
N ASP A 268 -3.54 -3.54 11.25
CA ASP A 268 -3.76 -2.11 11.49
C ASP A 268 -2.62 -1.22 10.98
N GLY A 269 -1.57 -1.81 10.40
CA GLY A 269 -0.35 -1.13 9.94
C GLY A 269 0.75 -1.00 11.01
N THR A 270 0.54 -1.49 12.24
CA THR A 270 1.56 -1.44 13.30
C THR A 270 2.71 -2.42 13.02
N LEU A 271 3.95 -1.91 12.98
CA LEU A 271 5.18 -2.72 12.95
C LEU A 271 5.54 -3.14 14.37
N ARG A 272 5.77 -4.44 14.57
CA ARG A 272 6.24 -5.05 15.82
C ARG A 272 7.56 -5.78 15.56
N ILE A 273 8.55 -5.46 16.38
CA ILE A 273 9.93 -5.96 16.31
C ILE A 273 10.15 -6.78 17.58
N GLN A 274 10.36 -8.09 17.48
CA GLN A 274 10.45 -8.98 18.65
C GLN A 274 11.86 -9.53 18.84
N GLY A 275 12.39 -9.48 20.07
CA GLY A 275 13.74 -9.97 20.34
C GLY A 275 14.82 -9.04 19.77
N ALA A 276 14.60 -7.72 19.87
CA ALA A 276 15.39 -6.72 19.17
C ALA A 276 16.90 -6.80 19.46
N GLN A 277 17.70 -6.66 18.40
CA GLN A 277 19.15 -6.84 18.39
C GLN A 277 19.85 -5.49 18.19
N LYS A 278 21.15 -5.40 18.49
CA LYS A 278 21.89 -4.12 18.38
C LYS A 278 21.89 -3.58 16.93
N GLU A 279 21.88 -4.49 15.95
CA GLU A 279 21.76 -4.18 14.52
C GLU A 279 20.43 -3.53 14.12
N ASP A 280 19.37 -3.64 14.91
CA ASP A 280 18.06 -3.06 14.58
C ASP A 280 17.99 -1.55 14.76
N THR A 281 18.98 -0.98 15.45
CA THR A 281 19.16 0.47 15.59
C THR A 281 19.17 1.16 14.22
N GLY A 282 18.36 2.20 14.05
CA GLY A 282 18.20 2.91 12.78
C GLY A 282 16.79 3.46 12.55
N PHE A 283 16.59 4.10 11.39
CA PHE A 283 15.28 4.62 10.98
C PHE A 283 14.41 3.53 10.36
N PHE A 284 13.16 3.44 10.81
CA PHE A 284 12.09 2.69 10.17
C PHE A 284 11.13 3.67 9.50
N ILE A 285 10.81 3.40 8.24
CA ILE A 285 9.99 4.24 7.36
C ILE A 285 8.64 3.55 7.19
N CYS A 286 7.56 4.17 7.67
CA CYS A 286 6.21 3.79 7.29
C CYS A 286 5.80 4.58 6.04
N SER A 287 5.22 3.90 5.05
CA SER A 287 4.63 4.53 3.87
C SER A 287 3.21 4.04 3.63
N ALA A 288 2.32 4.97 3.27
CA ALA A 288 0.93 4.73 2.93
C ALA A 288 0.72 5.09 1.45
N LEU A 289 0.45 4.09 0.61
CA LEU A 289 0.46 4.18 -0.85
C LEU A 289 -0.94 3.96 -1.45
N SER A 290 -1.35 4.82 -2.37
CA SER A 290 -2.59 4.68 -3.15
C SER A 290 -2.37 5.09 -4.62
N VAL A 291 -3.36 4.87 -5.48
CA VAL A 291 -3.30 5.22 -6.91
C VAL A 291 -3.26 6.74 -7.17
N VAL A 292 -3.51 7.54 -6.13
CA VAL A 292 -3.54 9.00 -6.14
C VAL A 292 -2.17 9.61 -5.76
N GLY A 293 -1.34 8.88 -5.03
CA GLY A 293 -0.13 9.39 -4.40
C GLY A 293 0.24 8.54 -3.17
N SER A 294 1.24 8.99 -2.42
CA SER A 294 1.60 8.38 -1.13
C SER A 294 1.77 9.43 -0.02
N THR A 295 2.05 8.96 1.18
CA THR A 295 2.74 9.74 2.22
C THR A 295 3.66 8.83 3.04
N SER A 296 4.75 9.38 3.58
CA SER A 296 5.75 8.63 4.34
C SER A 296 6.15 9.36 5.62
N VAL A 297 6.52 8.58 6.64
CA VAL A 297 6.96 9.07 7.95
C VAL A 297 8.03 8.13 8.52
N ARG A 298 9.03 8.69 9.22
CA ARG A 298 10.13 7.92 9.83
C ARG A 298 10.03 7.98 11.35
N ALA A 299 10.48 6.91 12.01
CA ALA A 299 10.78 6.87 13.44
C ALA A 299 12.11 6.14 13.66
N PHE A 300 12.88 6.55 14.67
CA PHE A 300 14.16 5.96 15.03
C PHE A 300 14.00 4.89 16.11
N LEU A 301 14.63 3.74 15.91
CA LEU A 301 14.83 2.73 16.95
C LEU A 301 16.25 2.88 17.51
N GLN A 302 16.38 2.97 18.83
CA GLN A 302 17.64 2.78 19.54
C GLN A 302 17.57 1.50 20.38
N VAL A 303 18.32 0.48 19.99
CA VAL A 303 18.51 -0.71 20.84
C VAL A 303 19.75 -0.50 21.71
N THR A 304 19.69 -0.90 22.97
CA THR A 304 20.78 -0.74 23.96
C THR A 304 21.12 -2.04 24.67
N SER A 305 22.42 -2.32 24.83
CA SER A 305 22.89 -3.40 25.69
C SER A 305 23.05 -2.92 27.14
N ILE A 306 23.04 -3.85 28.10
CA ILE A 306 23.47 -3.55 29.48
C ILE A 306 24.95 -3.16 29.53
N ASN A 307 25.75 -3.67 28.59
CA ASN A 307 27.15 -3.28 28.38
C ASN A 307 27.31 -1.86 27.81
N ASP A 308 26.25 -1.23 27.31
CA ASP A 308 26.25 0.16 26.85
C ASP A 308 25.91 1.16 27.97
N LEU A 309 25.54 0.66 29.17
CA LEU A 309 25.39 1.49 30.37
C LEU A 309 26.77 1.71 31.03
N PRO A 310 27.01 2.86 31.68
CA PRO A 310 28.24 3.08 32.41
C PRO A 310 28.38 2.14 33.61
N PRO A 311 29.62 1.74 33.97
CA PRO A 311 29.89 0.98 35.18
C PRO A 311 29.61 1.83 36.43
N PRO A 312 29.43 1.20 37.60
CA PRO A 312 29.07 1.89 38.84
C PRO A 312 30.00 3.05 39.19
N ILE A 313 29.43 4.16 39.64
CA ILE A 313 30.18 5.35 40.04
C ILE A 313 30.35 5.31 41.56
N ILE A 314 31.59 5.12 42.03
CA ILE A 314 31.93 5.32 43.45
C ILE A 314 31.91 6.83 43.71
N GLU A 315 30.92 7.29 44.46
CA GLU A 315 30.69 8.71 44.75
C GLU A 315 31.73 9.22 45.75
N LEU A 316 31.87 8.48 46.86
CA LEU A 316 32.84 8.70 47.93
C LEU A 316 33.59 7.37 48.16
N GLY A 317 34.87 7.33 47.81
CA GLY A 317 35.76 6.18 48.05
C GLY A 317 36.62 6.35 49.31
N PRO A 318 37.45 5.35 49.67
CA PRO A 318 38.32 5.44 50.83
C PRO A 318 39.49 6.41 50.59
N THR A 319 39.96 7.03 51.67
CA THR A 319 41.16 7.90 51.69
C THR A 319 42.29 7.22 52.45
N ASN A 320 43.54 7.57 52.12
CA ASN A 320 44.72 7.10 52.86
C ASN A 320 44.62 7.54 54.33
N GLN A 321 44.98 6.66 55.26
CA GLN A 321 44.85 6.91 56.70
C GLN A 321 46.03 6.34 57.50
N THR A 322 46.50 7.11 58.49
CA THR A 322 47.48 6.70 59.51
C THR A 322 46.80 6.84 60.87
N LEU A 323 46.47 5.71 61.50
CA LEU A 323 45.66 5.67 62.72
C LEU A 323 46.41 4.97 63.87
N ALA A 324 46.04 5.33 65.10
CA ALA A 324 46.62 4.70 66.29
C ALA A 324 46.08 3.28 66.48
N MET A 325 46.93 2.38 66.98
CA MET A 325 46.52 1.07 67.49
C MET A 325 45.42 1.23 68.55
N HIS A 326 44.48 0.29 68.59
CA HIS A 326 43.25 0.32 69.41
C HIS A 326 42.22 1.43 69.09
N SER A 327 42.44 2.28 68.08
CA SER A 327 41.37 3.12 67.53
C SER A 327 40.49 2.36 66.52
N ASP A 328 39.41 2.98 66.03
CA ASP A 328 38.54 2.41 64.99
C ASP A 328 38.83 3.10 63.64
N ALA A 329 38.99 2.33 62.55
CA ALA A 329 39.03 2.88 61.20
C ALA A 329 37.64 2.95 60.55
N LEU A 330 37.44 4.00 59.75
CA LEU A 330 36.33 4.11 58.79
C LEU A 330 36.90 4.31 57.38
N LEU A 331 36.67 3.34 56.51
CA LEU A 331 37.04 3.36 55.10
C LEU A 331 35.76 3.54 54.29
N HIS A 332 35.48 4.77 53.86
CA HIS A 332 34.26 5.08 53.13
C HIS A 332 34.18 4.34 51.80
N CYS A 333 32.99 3.85 51.47
CA CYS A 333 32.62 3.54 50.09
C CYS A 333 31.11 3.73 49.94
N GLN A 334 30.72 4.57 49.00
CA GLN A 334 29.34 4.82 48.59
C GLN A 334 29.33 4.85 47.06
N ALA A 335 28.41 4.14 46.42
CA ALA A 335 28.38 4.01 44.97
C ALA A 335 26.96 4.01 44.40
N ARG A 336 26.77 4.70 43.27
CA ARG A 336 25.53 4.72 42.49
C ARG A 336 25.69 3.95 41.18
N GLY A 337 24.59 3.45 40.62
CA GLY A 337 24.59 2.75 39.34
C GLY A 337 23.20 2.26 38.94
N THR A 338 23.07 1.91 37.66
CA THR A 338 21.86 1.27 37.09
C THR A 338 22.30 0.08 36.23
N PRO A 339 22.15 -1.18 36.68
CA PRO A 339 21.58 -1.62 37.97
C PRO A 339 22.34 -1.14 39.22
N ALA A 340 21.68 -1.18 40.37
CA ALA A 340 22.28 -0.77 41.65
C ALA A 340 23.47 -1.68 42.01
N PRO A 341 24.64 -1.13 42.38
CA PRO A 341 25.86 -1.92 42.57
C PRO A 341 25.89 -2.67 43.90
N MET A 342 26.57 -3.81 43.91
CA MET A 342 27.01 -4.49 45.13
C MET A 342 28.44 -4.05 45.48
N ILE A 343 28.67 -3.69 46.74
CA ILE A 343 30.00 -3.32 47.25
C ILE A 343 30.69 -4.53 47.89
N LYS A 344 31.95 -4.75 47.51
CA LYS A 344 32.89 -5.72 48.10
C LYS A 344 34.16 -5.00 48.56
N TRP A 345 34.85 -5.58 49.53
CA TRP A 345 36.12 -5.06 50.02
C TRP A 345 37.23 -6.10 49.89
N PHE A 346 38.41 -5.63 49.48
CA PHE A 346 39.63 -6.41 49.35
C PHE A 346 40.73 -5.77 50.20
N LYS A 347 41.65 -6.59 50.72
CA LYS A 347 42.86 -6.17 51.44
C LYS A 347 44.07 -6.84 50.79
N ASN A 348 45.02 -6.03 50.33
CA ASN A 348 46.21 -6.51 49.60
C ASN A 348 45.85 -7.47 48.45
N GLY A 349 44.78 -7.15 47.70
CA GLY A 349 44.25 -7.96 46.60
C GLY A 349 43.36 -9.16 46.98
N ASN A 350 43.29 -9.55 48.25
CA ASN A 350 42.48 -10.67 48.72
C ASN A 350 41.10 -10.21 49.20
N LEU A 351 40.03 -10.93 48.86
CA LEU A 351 38.67 -10.61 49.31
C LEU A 351 38.56 -10.73 50.84
N LEU A 352 38.02 -9.72 51.50
CA LEU A 352 37.79 -9.74 52.94
C LEU A 352 36.55 -10.56 53.29
N ASP A 353 36.73 -11.64 54.05
CA ASP A 353 35.61 -12.39 54.64
C ASP A 353 35.08 -11.67 55.88
N MET A 354 34.02 -10.90 55.68
CA MET A 354 33.29 -10.17 56.72
C MET A 354 32.55 -11.08 57.73
N ARG A 355 32.64 -12.43 57.61
CA ARG A 355 31.98 -13.38 58.51
C ARG A 355 32.90 -14.01 59.55
N SER A 356 34.21 -14.08 59.29
CA SER A 356 35.18 -14.69 60.23
C SER A 356 35.78 -13.69 61.23
N GLU A 357 35.83 -12.40 60.90
CA GLU A 357 36.47 -11.37 61.72
C GLU A 357 35.43 -10.42 62.36
N VAL A 358 35.13 -10.61 63.65
CA VAL A 358 34.07 -9.88 64.39
C VAL A 358 34.31 -8.35 64.45
N ARG A 359 35.55 -7.91 64.27
CA ARG A 359 35.95 -6.49 64.25
C ARG A 359 35.59 -5.77 62.95
N LEU A 360 35.34 -6.49 61.85
CA LEU A 360 35.01 -5.92 60.54
C LEU A 360 33.50 -5.81 60.33
N LYS A 361 32.99 -4.64 59.94
CA LYS A 361 31.58 -4.44 59.57
C LYS A 361 31.41 -3.51 58.39
N VAL A 362 30.55 -3.87 57.42
CA VAL A 362 30.05 -2.90 56.43
C VAL A 362 28.87 -2.14 57.05
N ILE A 363 28.94 -0.82 57.02
CA ILE A 363 27.91 0.11 57.50
C ILE A 363 27.58 1.13 56.41
N ASN A 364 26.53 1.94 56.62
CA ASN A 364 26.17 3.09 55.78
C ASN A 364 26.26 2.82 54.27
N GLN A 365 25.61 1.72 53.83
CA GLN A 365 25.49 1.27 52.44
C GLN A 365 26.82 0.99 51.70
N GLY A 366 27.94 0.80 52.40
CA GLY A 366 29.19 0.35 51.77
C GLY A 366 30.49 0.66 52.52
N THR A 367 30.45 1.56 53.49
CA THR A 367 31.62 1.95 54.32
C THR A 367 32.10 0.78 55.17
N LEU A 368 33.39 0.44 55.09
CA LEU A 368 34.03 -0.56 55.96
C LEU A 368 34.47 0.08 57.27
N SER A 369 33.96 -0.45 58.38
CA SER A 369 34.42 -0.14 59.74
C SER A 369 35.30 -1.28 60.25
N ILE A 370 36.48 -0.94 60.78
CA ILE A 370 37.42 -1.85 61.44
C ILE A 370 37.56 -1.39 62.88
N LYS A 371 37.16 -2.22 63.84
CA LYS A 371 37.25 -1.90 65.27
C LYS A 371 38.53 -2.41 65.90
N ASP A 372 39.02 -1.71 66.93
CA ASP A 372 40.21 -2.11 67.71
C ASP A 372 41.41 -2.45 66.79
N LEU A 373 41.96 -1.42 66.14
CA LEU A 373 43.00 -1.57 65.12
C LEU A 373 44.28 -2.20 65.66
N GLN A 374 44.80 -3.17 64.91
CA GLN A 374 46.04 -3.89 65.17
C GLN A 374 47.06 -3.60 64.05
N PHE A 375 48.37 -3.77 64.31
CA PHE A 375 49.40 -3.60 63.28
C PHE A 375 49.14 -4.43 62.02
N SER A 376 48.62 -5.65 62.20
CA SER A 376 48.18 -6.58 61.15
C SER A 376 47.03 -6.06 60.29
N ASP A 377 46.29 -5.04 60.73
CA ASP A 377 45.24 -4.40 59.93
C ASP A 377 45.79 -3.47 58.85
N SER A 378 47.06 -3.08 58.93
CA SER A 378 47.71 -2.25 57.90
C SER A 378 47.69 -2.92 56.52
N GLY A 379 47.56 -2.13 55.46
CA GLY A 379 47.57 -2.60 54.07
C GLY A 379 46.78 -1.72 53.11
N LEU A 380 46.79 -2.12 51.83
CA LEU A 380 45.98 -1.51 50.78
C LEU A 380 44.56 -2.09 50.82
N TYR A 381 43.58 -1.26 51.14
CA TYR A 381 42.16 -1.60 51.10
C TYR A 381 41.53 -1.08 49.81
N THR A 382 40.82 -1.94 49.10
CA THR A 382 40.12 -1.62 47.85
C THR A 382 38.64 -1.89 48.01
N CYS A 383 37.82 -0.86 47.81
CA CYS A 383 36.39 -1.04 47.55
C CYS A 383 36.21 -1.38 46.07
N ALA A 384 35.37 -2.38 45.77
CA ALA A 384 34.89 -2.66 44.42
C ALA A 384 33.36 -2.56 44.41
N ALA A 385 32.82 -1.73 43.51
CA ALA A 385 31.40 -1.61 43.24
C ALA A 385 31.07 -2.30 41.91
N SER A 386 30.42 -3.46 41.97
CA SER A 386 30.09 -4.29 40.79
C SER A 386 28.59 -4.26 40.48
N SER A 387 28.22 -4.15 39.20
CA SER A 387 26.86 -4.43 38.69
C SER A 387 26.94 -5.16 37.34
N GLU A 388 25.79 -5.47 36.73
CA GLU A 388 25.74 -6.03 35.38
C GLU A 388 26.25 -5.07 34.29
N SER A 389 26.34 -3.75 34.56
CA SER A 389 26.96 -2.77 33.64
C SER A 389 28.50 -2.70 33.76
N GLY A 390 29.11 -3.44 34.69
CA GLY A 390 30.56 -3.47 34.91
C GLY A 390 30.97 -3.25 36.36
N GLU A 391 32.25 -2.97 36.57
CA GLU A 391 32.84 -2.79 37.90
C GLU A 391 33.71 -1.54 37.95
N THR A 392 33.80 -0.91 39.12
CA THR A 392 34.72 0.19 39.36
C THR A 392 35.27 0.08 40.77
N THR A 393 36.55 0.41 40.93
CA THR A 393 37.31 0.16 42.16
C THR A 393 37.99 1.43 42.67
N TRP A 394 38.06 1.60 43.99
CA TRP A 394 38.76 2.71 44.63
C TRP A 394 39.59 2.17 45.80
N SER A 395 40.87 2.56 45.87
CA SER A 395 41.84 2.00 46.80
C SER A 395 42.49 3.05 47.69
N ALA A 396 42.81 2.68 48.94
CA ALA A 396 43.55 3.51 49.88
C ALA A 396 44.43 2.66 50.81
N SER A 397 45.55 3.22 51.26
CA SER A 397 46.40 2.62 52.28
C SER A 397 45.91 2.96 53.67
N LEU A 398 45.70 1.94 54.51
CA LEU A 398 45.57 2.07 55.96
C LEU A 398 46.89 1.69 56.61
N THR A 399 47.42 2.57 57.46
CA THR A 399 48.61 2.35 58.28
C THR A 399 48.21 2.44 59.75
N VAL A 400 48.55 1.42 60.54
CA VAL A 400 48.31 1.40 61.98
C VAL A 400 49.65 1.52 62.71
N ASP A 401 49.78 2.52 63.58
CA ASP A 401 51.01 2.79 64.34
C ASP A 401 50.73 2.96 65.85
N LYS A 402 51.78 2.98 66.66
CA LYS A 402 51.71 3.43 68.06
C LYS A 402 51.54 4.95 68.12
N SER A 403 50.80 5.41 69.11
CA SER A 403 50.78 6.83 69.47
C SER A 403 52.10 7.23 70.15
N SER A 404 53.08 7.65 69.36
CA SER A 404 54.26 8.40 69.81
C SER A 404 54.20 9.84 69.29
N ASP A 405 54.82 10.77 70.02
CA ASP A 405 54.71 12.21 69.73
C ASP A 405 55.33 12.62 68.37
N ASP A 406 56.16 11.76 67.76
CA ASP A 406 56.75 11.94 66.43
C ASP A 406 55.84 11.53 65.25
N VAL A 407 54.69 10.88 65.49
CA VAL A 407 53.83 10.34 64.40
C VAL A 407 52.59 11.21 64.18
N HIS A 408 52.55 11.90 63.04
CA HIS A 408 51.34 12.59 62.58
C HIS A 408 50.27 11.57 62.14
N LEU A 409 49.28 11.37 63.01
CA LEU A 409 48.08 10.61 62.70
C LEU A 409 47.18 11.38 61.73
N HIS A 410 46.72 10.68 60.69
CA HIS A 410 45.87 11.21 59.63
C HIS A 410 44.63 10.32 59.51
N ALA A 411 43.52 10.74 60.10
CA ALA A 411 42.21 10.12 59.90
C ALA A 411 41.58 10.56 58.56
N ALA A 412 40.56 9.84 58.10
CA ALA A 412 39.77 10.26 56.95
C ALA A 412 39.20 11.69 57.18
N PRO A 413 39.30 12.60 56.20
CA PRO A 413 38.68 13.91 56.32
C PRO A 413 37.16 13.76 56.31
N ASP A 414 36.50 14.55 57.15
CA ASP A 414 35.04 14.64 57.20
C ASP A 414 34.48 14.96 55.79
N PRO A 415 33.56 14.16 55.23
CA PRO A 415 33.00 14.38 53.90
C PRO A 415 32.36 15.77 53.70
N SER A 416 31.94 16.46 54.76
CA SER A 416 31.44 17.85 54.70
C SER A 416 32.53 18.89 54.36
N ARG A 417 33.81 18.51 54.43
CA ARG A 417 34.99 19.34 54.08
C ARG A 417 35.50 19.09 52.66
N LEU A 418 34.89 18.17 51.92
CA LEU A 418 35.14 17.99 50.49
C LEU A 418 34.44 19.11 49.69
N LEU A 419 34.92 19.35 48.48
CA LEU A 419 34.25 20.30 47.57
C LEU A 419 32.90 19.75 47.09
N LYS A 420 32.01 20.66 46.68
CA LYS A 420 30.74 20.31 46.04
C LYS A 420 30.99 19.70 44.63
N PRO A 421 30.07 18.85 44.12
CA PRO A 421 30.15 18.38 42.74
C PRO A 421 30.03 19.55 41.73
N PRO A 422 30.78 19.53 40.61
CA PRO A 422 30.52 20.38 39.45
C PRO A 422 29.16 20.10 38.79
N HIS A 423 28.64 21.06 38.02
CA HIS A 423 27.46 20.84 37.18
C HIS A 423 27.76 19.86 36.02
N ARG A 424 26.72 19.31 35.38
CA ARG A 424 26.84 18.38 34.24
C ARG A 424 27.72 18.98 33.13
N PRO A 425 28.81 18.31 32.70
CA PRO A 425 29.67 18.81 31.65
C PRO A 425 28.94 18.83 30.29
N GLN A 426 29.05 19.97 29.62
CA GLN A 426 28.48 20.24 28.30
C GLN A 426 29.54 20.04 27.21
N ILE A 427 29.16 19.38 26.13
CA ILE A 427 30.01 19.18 24.95
C ILE A 427 29.97 20.44 24.08
N THR A 428 31.12 21.02 23.76
CA THR A 428 31.20 22.26 22.95
C THR A 428 31.97 22.10 21.64
N LYS A 429 32.83 21.09 21.53
CA LYS A 429 33.52 20.74 20.28
C LYS A 429 33.83 19.25 20.25
N ILE A 430 33.76 18.67 19.06
CA ILE A 430 34.08 17.27 18.78
C ILE A 430 35.03 17.24 17.58
N THR A 431 35.99 16.32 17.57
CA THR A 431 36.74 15.90 16.38
C THR A 431 36.75 14.36 16.29
N ASN A 432 37.50 13.78 15.35
CA ASN A 432 37.75 12.34 15.32
C ASN A 432 38.61 11.83 16.49
N THR A 433 39.27 12.71 17.23
CA THR A 433 40.32 12.35 18.21
C THR A 433 40.28 13.18 19.49
N SER A 434 39.30 14.10 19.62
CA SER A 434 39.16 14.95 20.79
C SER A 434 37.72 15.40 21.04
N VAL A 435 37.43 15.71 22.31
CA VAL A 435 36.17 16.29 22.76
C VAL A 435 36.49 17.45 23.71
N THR A 436 35.92 18.62 23.48
CA THR A 436 35.98 19.76 24.41
C THR A 436 34.74 19.78 25.29
N LEU A 437 35.00 19.77 26.59
CA LEU A 437 34.05 19.83 27.69
C LEU A 437 34.07 21.22 28.34
N THR A 438 32.92 21.68 28.80
CA THR A 438 32.78 22.90 29.62
C THR A 438 31.79 22.65 30.75
N TRP A 439 32.00 23.23 31.93
CA TRP A 439 31.15 23.01 33.09
C TRP A 439 31.05 24.25 33.98
N GLU A 440 29.95 24.38 34.71
CA GLU A 440 29.81 25.41 35.74
C GLU A 440 30.31 24.90 37.10
N TYR A 441 30.93 25.81 37.86
CA TYR A 441 31.39 25.56 39.21
C TYR A 441 31.46 26.88 39.99
N GLN A 442 31.10 26.87 41.27
CA GLN A 442 31.20 28.04 42.14
C GLN A 442 32.66 28.21 42.63
N PRO A 443 33.34 29.35 42.39
CA PRO A 443 34.73 29.53 42.80
C PRO A 443 34.96 29.25 44.29
N SER A 444 36.01 28.49 44.60
CA SER A 444 36.43 28.16 45.96
C SER A 444 37.94 28.40 46.11
N VAL A 445 38.35 28.93 47.26
CA VAL A 445 39.76 29.24 47.55
C VAL A 445 40.58 27.96 47.74
N ASP A 446 39.95 26.87 48.18
CA ASP A 446 40.60 25.57 48.42
C ASP A 446 40.69 24.69 47.15
N LEU A 447 40.26 25.18 45.98
CA LEU A 447 40.27 24.42 44.72
C LEU A 447 41.71 24.24 44.18
N ILE A 448 42.18 22.99 44.16
CA ILE A 448 43.45 22.58 43.54
C ILE A 448 43.27 22.32 42.04
N GLY A 449 42.06 21.96 41.61
CA GLY A 449 41.67 21.83 40.20
C GLY A 449 40.54 20.84 39.99
N PHE A 450 40.27 20.50 38.73
CA PHE A 450 39.30 19.49 38.32
C PHE A 450 39.97 18.25 37.73
N THR A 451 39.36 17.09 37.98
CA THR A 451 39.73 15.80 37.38
C THR A 451 38.56 15.28 36.57
N VAL A 452 38.83 14.90 35.33
CA VAL A 452 37.85 14.40 34.35
C VAL A 452 38.05 12.90 34.18
N GLU A 453 37.00 12.15 34.45
CA GLU A 453 36.89 10.71 34.18
C GLU A 453 36.03 10.49 32.93
N CYS A 454 36.33 9.47 32.14
CA CYS A 454 35.47 9.05 31.04
C CYS A 454 35.23 7.53 31.02
N PHE A 455 34.20 7.11 30.31
CA PHE A 455 33.86 5.73 30.01
C PHE A 455 33.51 5.58 28.53
N SER A 456 33.78 4.40 27.95
CA SER A 456 33.36 4.03 26.60
C SER A 456 33.07 2.52 26.52
N SER A 457 31.81 2.15 26.24
CA SER A 457 31.38 0.75 26.09
C SER A 457 32.04 0.01 24.93
N ALA A 458 32.62 0.74 23.97
CA ALA A 458 33.33 0.18 22.83
C ALA A 458 34.81 -0.13 23.14
N LEU A 459 35.34 0.26 24.31
CA LEU A 459 36.77 0.16 24.64
C LEU A 459 37.06 -0.59 25.95
N GLN A 460 36.35 -0.29 27.04
CA GLN A 460 36.74 -0.71 28.40
C GLN A 460 35.52 -0.96 29.30
N THR A 461 35.73 -1.60 30.45
CA THR A 461 34.69 -2.01 31.41
C THR A 461 34.65 -1.16 32.70
N GLY A 462 35.36 -0.02 32.72
CA GLY A 462 35.55 0.83 33.90
C GLY A 462 35.72 2.31 33.53
N TRP A 463 35.60 3.20 34.52
CA TRP A 463 35.93 4.62 34.37
C TRP A 463 37.46 4.83 34.34
N ILE A 464 37.93 5.74 33.49
CA ILE A 464 39.35 6.13 33.37
C ILE A 464 39.54 7.64 33.54
N ILE A 465 40.57 8.04 34.29
CA ILE A 465 40.98 9.44 34.38
C ILE A 465 41.65 9.84 33.07
N VAL A 466 41.10 10.83 32.37
CA VAL A 466 41.61 11.34 31.09
C VAL A 466 42.24 12.73 31.20
N ALA A 467 41.94 13.48 32.25
CA ALA A 467 42.65 14.71 32.61
C ALA A 467 42.55 14.97 34.12
N HIS A 468 43.53 15.68 34.68
CA HIS A 468 43.69 15.86 36.13
C HIS A 468 44.25 17.26 36.43
N ARG A 469 43.85 17.88 37.56
CA ARG A 469 44.26 19.24 37.97
C ARG A 469 44.09 20.33 36.90
N ILE A 470 42.98 20.27 36.17
CA ILE A 470 42.58 21.34 35.27
C ILE A 470 42.13 22.53 36.11
N LEU A 471 42.72 23.72 35.93
CA LEU A 471 42.36 24.92 36.68
C LEU A 471 41.17 25.69 36.08
N ASN A 472 40.88 25.48 34.80
CA ASN A 472 39.80 26.14 34.06
C ASN A 472 38.51 25.32 34.10
N ASN A 473 37.37 25.98 33.97
CA ASN A 473 36.04 25.38 33.76
C ASN A 473 35.83 24.73 32.37
N THR A 474 36.93 24.45 31.65
CA THR A 474 36.94 23.96 30.27
C THR A 474 38.15 23.04 30.05
N ALA A 475 37.96 21.92 29.36
CA ALA A 475 39.05 21.01 28.99
C ALA A 475 38.81 20.37 27.63
N THR A 476 39.86 20.26 26.82
CA THR A 476 39.86 19.45 25.59
C THR A 476 40.55 18.13 25.88
N ILE A 477 39.79 17.05 25.93
CA ILE A 477 40.31 15.69 26.04
C ILE A 477 40.75 15.25 24.65
N THR A 478 42.01 14.82 24.50
CA THR A 478 42.61 14.41 23.22
C THR A 478 42.97 12.92 23.24
N ASN A 479 43.48 12.40 22.12
CA ASN A 479 43.87 10.99 21.93
C ASN A 479 42.71 10.00 22.14
N LEU A 480 41.47 10.46 21.93
CA LEU A 480 40.29 9.60 21.85
C LEU A 480 40.33 8.81 20.54
N ARG A 481 39.73 7.61 20.53
CA ARG A 481 39.60 6.80 19.32
C ARG A 481 38.52 7.42 18.41
N PRO A 482 38.69 7.43 17.07
CA PRO A 482 37.63 7.77 16.12
C PRO A 482 36.41 6.85 16.21
N ASP A 483 35.26 7.36 15.75
CA ASP A 483 33.98 6.62 15.65
C ASP A 483 33.62 5.83 16.93
N THR A 484 33.77 6.47 18.09
CA THR A 484 33.69 5.82 19.40
C THR A 484 32.82 6.65 20.36
N PRO A 485 31.80 6.04 21.01
CA PRO A 485 30.98 6.73 22.00
C PRO A 485 31.72 6.87 23.35
N TYR A 486 31.63 8.06 23.95
CA TYR A 486 32.17 8.39 25.27
C TYR A 486 31.11 9.04 26.16
N ILE A 487 31.29 8.88 27.47
CA ILE A 487 30.58 9.58 28.54
C ILE A 487 31.64 10.16 29.49
N PHE A 488 31.44 11.38 29.98
CA PHE A 488 32.39 12.08 30.86
C PHE A 488 31.75 12.48 32.21
N MET A 489 32.53 12.49 33.29
CA MET A 489 32.16 13.07 34.58
C MET A 489 33.34 13.80 35.22
N ILE A 490 33.06 14.76 36.10
CA ILE A 490 34.07 15.68 36.63
C ILE A 490 34.00 15.75 38.16
N ARG A 491 35.17 15.75 38.81
CA ARG A 491 35.35 16.00 40.24
C ARG A 491 36.15 17.27 40.46
N ALA A 492 35.88 17.97 41.56
CA ALA A 492 36.75 19.02 42.07
C ALA A 492 37.71 18.45 43.14
N GLU A 493 38.97 18.87 43.13
CA GLU A 493 40.02 18.46 44.07
C GLU A 493 40.32 19.61 45.06
N ASN A 494 40.37 19.31 46.36
CA ASN A 494 40.97 20.18 47.37
C ASN A 494 42.01 19.41 48.21
N SER A 495 42.60 20.09 49.20
CA SER A 495 43.58 19.50 50.13
C SER A 495 43.03 18.33 50.98
N GLN A 496 41.72 18.09 50.99
CA GLN A 496 41.07 16.98 51.69
C GLN A 496 40.77 15.80 50.73
N GLY A 497 40.71 16.02 49.42
CA GLY A 497 40.48 14.99 48.41
C GLY A 497 39.55 15.43 47.29
N PHE A 498 38.87 14.47 46.67
CA PHE A 498 37.92 14.72 45.58
C PHE A 498 36.49 14.90 46.07
N SER A 499 35.73 15.74 45.37
CA SER A 499 34.28 15.82 45.50
C SER A 499 33.58 14.51 45.08
N VAL A 500 32.32 14.39 45.51
CA VAL A 500 31.30 13.62 44.77
C VAL A 500 31.37 14.04 43.28
N PRO A 501 31.26 13.11 42.31
CA PRO A 501 31.39 13.46 40.91
C PRO A 501 30.12 14.17 40.41
N SER A 502 30.28 14.96 39.35
CA SER A 502 29.17 15.57 38.63
C SER A 502 28.13 14.54 38.18
N GLU A 503 26.98 15.05 37.74
CA GLU A 503 26.18 14.32 36.76
C GLU A 503 27.03 13.98 35.52
N VAL A 504 26.76 12.83 34.89
CA VAL A 504 27.46 12.40 33.68
C VAL A 504 27.04 13.26 32.47
N SER A 505 27.93 13.41 31.49
CA SER A 505 27.60 14.05 30.21
C SER A 505 26.50 13.29 29.45
N GLU A 506 25.92 13.92 28.44
CA GLU A 506 25.29 13.17 27.35
C GLU A 506 26.33 12.26 26.66
N VAL A 507 25.86 11.19 26.01
CA VAL A 507 26.73 10.32 25.21
C VAL A 507 27.20 11.09 23.98
N VAL A 508 28.51 11.11 23.74
CA VAL A 508 29.13 11.79 22.61
C VAL A 508 29.99 10.83 21.80
N GLN A 509 29.72 10.72 20.49
CA GLN A 509 30.52 9.93 19.56
C GLN A 509 31.60 10.82 18.92
N THR A 510 32.86 10.38 18.97
CA THR A 510 33.93 10.99 18.17
C THR A 510 33.68 10.74 16.69
N MET A 511 34.09 11.69 15.84
CA MET A 511 33.87 11.56 14.39
C MET A 511 34.67 10.40 13.79
N GLY A 512 34.19 9.84 12.66
CA GLY A 512 35.00 8.96 11.84
C GLY A 512 36.11 9.71 11.08
N GLU A 513 37.01 8.97 10.42
CA GLU A 513 38.00 9.55 9.49
C GLU A 513 37.33 10.08 8.19
N LYS A 514 36.05 9.75 7.99
CA LYS A 514 35.11 10.40 7.08
C LYS A 514 33.83 10.70 7.85
N SER A 515 32.99 11.57 7.27
CA SER A 515 31.68 12.00 7.78
C SER A 515 31.69 13.10 8.87
N ILE A 516 31.65 14.34 8.40
CA ILE A 516 30.65 15.32 8.86
C ILE A 516 29.74 15.64 7.66
N LEU A 517 30.37 15.94 6.52
CA LEU A 517 29.72 16.19 5.23
C LEU A 517 28.73 15.07 4.85
N ALA A 518 29.14 13.80 4.90
CA ALA A 518 28.28 12.69 4.50
C ALA A 518 27.04 12.50 5.40
N GLU A 519 27.15 12.80 6.71
CA GLU A 519 25.99 12.75 7.61
C GLU A 519 25.06 13.96 7.42
N HIS A 520 25.62 15.15 7.16
CA HIS A 520 24.84 16.33 6.76
C HIS A 520 24.09 16.09 5.44
N GLU A 521 24.76 15.54 4.43
CA GLU A 521 24.16 15.13 3.15
C GLU A 521 23.03 14.12 3.36
N LEU A 522 23.20 13.12 4.24
CA LEU A 522 22.13 12.16 4.55
C LEU A 522 20.96 12.81 5.31
N ALA A 523 21.22 13.78 6.21
CA ALA A 523 20.17 14.52 6.91
C ALA A 523 19.38 15.44 5.96
N GLU A 524 20.06 16.14 5.04
CA GLU A 524 19.41 16.94 4.00
C GLU A 524 18.65 16.05 3.01
N ALA A 525 19.22 14.91 2.58
CA ALA A 525 18.54 13.94 1.74
C ALA A 525 17.24 13.44 2.40
N ARG A 526 17.28 13.07 3.70
CA ARG A 526 16.07 12.68 4.46
C ARG A 526 15.02 13.77 4.46
N LEU A 527 15.39 15.04 4.63
CA LEU A 527 14.46 16.18 4.64
C LEU A 527 13.87 16.45 3.25
N ARG A 528 14.68 16.42 2.19
CA ARG A 528 14.25 16.69 0.81
C ARG A 528 13.42 15.57 0.23
N LEU A 529 13.82 14.32 0.46
CA LEU A 529 13.12 13.12 0.00
C LEU A 529 11.92 12.72 0.90
N ASN A 530 11.60 13.48 1.94
CA ASN A 530 10.32 13.32 2.68
C ASN A 530 9.14 14.02 1.99
N ALA A 531 9.36 14.68 0.86
CA ALA A 531 8.32 15.21 0.00
C ALA A 531 8.20 14.36 -1.27
N GLN A 532 7.06 14.47 -1.96
CA GLN A 532 6.87 13.90 -3.28
C GLN A 532 7.82 14.60 -4.28
N VAL A 533 8.89 13.93 -4.70
CA VAL A 533 9.85 14.45 -5.70
C VAL A 533 9.68 13.83 -7.09
N ILE A 534 8.96 12.72 -7.20
CA ILE A 534 8.69 12.01 -8.45
C ILE A 534 7.26 11.44 -8.46
N ILE A 535 6.64 11.37 -9.64
CA ILE A 535 5.35 10.74 -9.89
C ILE A 535 5.45 9.65 -10.96
N LEU A 536 4.63 8.61 -10.85
CA LEU A 536 4.44 7.59 -11.87
C LEU A 536 3.38 8.10 -12.85
N LYS A 537 3.79 8.37 -14.09
CA LYS A 537 2.99 9.14 -15.06
C LYS A 537 2.18 8.24 -15.98
N GLU A 538 2.79 7.17 -16.47
CA GLU A 538 2.16 6.26 -17.43
C GLU A 538 2.76 4.86 -17.37
N LEU A 539 1.93 3.85 -17.64
CA LEU A 539 2.34 2.47 -17.87
C LEU A 539 1.77 2.00 -19.21
N VAL A 540 2.63 1.67 -20.18
CA VAL A 540 2.21 1.20 -21.51
C VAL A 540 2.61 -0.27 -21.68
N PRO A 541 1.66 -1.20 -21.94
CA PRO A 541 1.99 -2.59 -22.21
C PRO A 541 2.46 -2.74 -23.67
N GLU A 542 3.77 -2.84 -23.85
CA GLU A 542 4.42 -2.92 -25.18
C GLU A 542 4.31 -4.31 -25.80
N THR A 543 4.35 -5.36 -24.98
CA THR A 543 4.24 -6.76 -25.43
C THR A 543 3.47 -7.60 -24.39
N SER A 544 3.32 -8.90 -24.65
CA SER A 544 2.81 -9.85 -23.67
C SER A 544 3.76 -10.08 -22.48
N THR A 545 5.03 -9.66 -22.55
CA THR A 545 6.04 -9.90 -21.49
C THR A 545 6.81 -8.63 -21.07
N SER A 546 6.40 -7.45 -21.55
CA SER A 546 7.06 -6.18 -21.20
C SER A 546 6.10 -4.99 -21.08
N ILE A 547 6.38 -4.14 -20.10
CA ILE A 547 5.70 -2.87 -19.85
C ILE A 547 6.73 -1.74 -19.87
N LYS A 548 6.42 -0.65 -20.58
CA LYS A 548 7.12 0.62 -20.48
C LYS A 548 6.59 1.40 -19.27
N VAL A 549 7.49 1.84 -18.42
CA VAL A 549 7.22 2.62 -17.21
C VAL A 549 7.72 4.03 -17.45
N THR A 550 6.86 5.04 -17.31
CA THR A 550 7.20 6.46 -17.56
C THR A 550 6.91 7.30 -16.32
N TRP A 551 7.85 8.17 -15.96
CA TRP A 551 7.82 8.98 -14.74
C TRP A 551 8.04 10.46 -15.04
N GLU A 552 7.75 11.31 -14.05
CA GLU A 552 8.02 12.73 -14.10
C GLU A 552 8.61 13.19 -12.76
N VAL A 553 9.72 13.92 -12.83
CA VAL A 553 10.42 14.49 -11.68
C VAL A 553 9.85 15.88 -11.42
N ILE A 554 9.31 16.11 -10.22
CA ILE A 554 8.56 17.32 -9.85
C ILE A 554 9.33 18.23 -8.87
N ALA A 555 10.53 17.84 -8.45
CA ALA A 555 11.43 18.62 -7.61
C ALA A 555 12.91 18.32 -7.94
N SER A 556 13.84 19.15 -7.44
CA SER A 556 15.27 19.10 -7.81
C SER A 556 15.92 17.71 -7.70
N GLU A 557 16.57 17.27 -8.79
CA GLU A 557 17.34 16.03 -8.87
C GLU A 557 18.60 16.01 -7.99
N GLU A 558 19.00 17.14 -7.40
CA GLU A 558 20.21 17.27 -6.56
C GLU A 558 20.34 16.11 -5.55
N TRP A 559 19.24 15.79 -4.87
CA TRP A 559 19.15 14.79 -3.80
C TRP A 559 18.62 13.42 -4.26
N MET A 560 18.81 13.07 -5.54
CA MET A 560 18.53 11.72 -6.06
C MET A 560 19.78 11.11 -6.71
N GLU A 561 20.12 9.87 -6.37
CA GLU A 561 21.14 9.06 -7.06
C GLU A 561 20.50 8.01 -7.98
N GLY A 562 19.22 7.70 -7.78
CA GLY A 562 18.48 6.79 -8.63
C GLY A 562 17.02 6.62 -8.20
N LEU A 563 16.37 5.65 -8.82
CA LEU A 563 14.96 5.31 -8.64
C LEU A 563 14.76 3.79 -8.57
N TYR A 564 14.01 3.34 -7.58
CA TYR A 564 13.56 1.96 -7.45
C TYR A 564 12.17 1.82 -8.09
N VAL A 565 12.11 1.13 -9.22
CA VAL A 565 10.85 0.69 -9.85
C VAL A 565 10.40 -0.59 -9.14
N ARG A 566 9.35 -0.48 -8.31
CA ARG A 566 8.76 -1.60 -7.56
C ARG A 566 7.58 -2.16 -8.34
N PHE A 567 7.52 -3.47 -8.54
CA PHE A 567 6.42 -4.11 -9.30
C PHE A 567 6.03 -5.50 -8.79
N ARG A 568 4.72 -5.80 -8.72
CA ARG A 568 4.19 -7.11 -8.34
C ARG A 568 3.07 -7.61 -9.25
N ASP A 569 2.96 -8.92 -9.35
CA ASP A 569 1.86 -9.64 -9.99
C ASP A 569 0.62 -9.63 -9.08
N GLN A 570 -0.51 -9.11 -9.58
CA GLN A 570 -1.79 -9.06 -8.84
C GLN A 570 -2.63 -10.34 -8.96
N SER A 571 -2.37 -11.24 -9.91
CA SER A 571 -3.16 -12.47 -10.09
C SER A 571 -2.51 -13.71 -9.46
N GLY A 572 -1.18 -13.77 -9.43
CA GLY A 572 -0.40 -14.93 -8.98
C GLY A 572 -0.20 -15.06 -7.46
N GLY A 573 -0.89 -14.28 -6.63
CA GLY A 573 -0.77 -14.35 -5.16
C GLY A 573 0.56 -13.87 -4.56
N SER A 574 1.42 -13.23 -5.36
CA SER A 574 2.73 -12.72 -4.92
C SER A 574 2.58 -11.52 -3.98
N GLN A 575 2.72 -11.75 -2.68
CA GLN A 575 2.66 -10.67 -1.68
C GLN A 575 3.87 -9.72 -1.71
N THR A 576 4.98 -10.12 -2.35
CA THR A 576 6.21 -9.35 -2.47
C THR A 576 6.29 -8.54 -3.77
N TYR A 577 6.86 -7.33 -3.69
CA TYR A 577 7.25 -6.54 -4.86
C TYR A 577 8.68 -6.87 -5.30
N ASN A 578 8.85 -7.07 -6.60
CA ASN A 578 10.15 -7.10 -7.28
C ASN A 578 10.74 -5.68 -7.34
N LEU A 579 12.02 -5.60 -7.66
CA LEU A 579 12.78 -4.35 -7.77
C LEU A 579 13.58 -4.31 -9.07
N LEU A 580 13.45 -3.21 -9.82
CA LEU A 580 14.42 -2.78 -10.82
C LEU A 580 15.00 -1.42 -10.38
N THR A 581 16.32 -1.29 -10.42
CA THR A 581 17.03 -0.05 -10.04
C THR A 581 17.43 0.71 -11.30
N ILE A 582 17.03 1.98 -11.38
CA ILE A 582 17.44 2.97 -12.37
C ILE A 582 18.41 3.94 -11.70
N LEU A 583 19.50 4.33 -12.36
CA LEU A 583 20.52 5.25 -11.83
C LEU A 583 20.39 6.65 -12.45
N LYS A 584 21.04 7.66 -11.85
CA LYS A 584 20.90 9.08 -12.20
C LYS A 584 21.13 9.41 -13.67
N ASP A 585 22.06 8.73 -14.32
CA ASP A 585 22.35 8.83 -15.76
C ASP A 585 21.14 8.43 -16.63
N GLN A 586 20.32 7.49 -16.17
CA GLN A 586 19.12 7.02 -16.83
C GLN A 586 17.83 7.75 -16.39
N LEU A 587 17.84 8.49 -15.27
CA LEU A 587 16.65 9.27 -14.84
C LEU A 587 16.23 10.31 -15.88
N GLN A 588 17.20 10.91 -16.55
CA GLN A 588 17.03 11.88 -17.65
C GLN A 588 16.26 11.32 -18.86
N GLN A 589 16.16 10.00 -19.00
CA GLN A 589 15.37 9.36 -20.05
C GLN A 589 13.86 9.46 -19.80
N GLY A 590 13.42 9.63 -18.54
CA GLY A 590 12.01 9.72 -18.16
C GLY A 590 11.23 8.40 -18.22
N TRP A 591 11.83 7.31 -18.70
CA TRP A 591 11.19 6.01 -18.83
C TRP A 591 12.19 4.84 -18.87
N CYS A 592 11.70 3.64 -18.53
CA CYS A 592 12.39 2.36 -18.73
C CYS A 592 11.43 1.27 -19.23
N TYR A 593 11.97 0.11 -19.62
CA TYR A 593 11.18 -1.11 -19.84
C TYR A 593 11.39 -2.10 -18.70
N VAL A 594 10.30 -2.66 -18.18
CA VAL A 594 10.33 -3.85 -17.32
C VAL A 594 9.92 -5.05 -18.16
N THR A 595 10.76 -6.07 -18.22
CA THR A 595 10.66 -7.23 -19.13
C THR A 595 10.55 -8.54 -18.35
N ASN A 596 10.44 -9.67 -19.05
CA ASN A 596 10.27 -11.02 -18.47
C ASN A 596 9.02 -11.17 -17.59
N LEU A 597 8.00 -10.36 -17.86
CA LEU A 597 6.70 -10.38 -17.17
C LEU A 597 5.84 -11.55 -17.67
N ARG A 598 4.89 -11.99 -16.84
CA ARG A 598 3.90 -13.01 -17.21
C ARG A 598 2.92 -12.47 -18.25
N LYS A 599 2.45 -13.36 -19.12
CA LYS A 599 1.52 -13.05 -20.23
C LYS A 599 0.11 -12.77 -19.72
N PHE A 600 -0.57 -11.79 -20.33
CA PHE A 600 -1.92 -11.33 -19.96
C PHE A 600 -2.13 -11.18 -18.44
N THR A 601 -1.11 -10.74 -17.72
CA THR A 601 -1.09 -10.69 -16.25
C THR A 601 -1.14 -9.24 -15.80
N LYS A 602 -1.95 -8.96 -14.78
CA LYS A 602 -2.08 -7.61 -14.22
C LYS A 602 -0.97 -7.37 -13.21
N TYR A 603 -0.18 -6.33 -13.44
CA TYR A 603 0.91 -5.90 -12.59
C TYR A 603 0.59 -4.55 -11.95
N ASP A 604 1.06 -4.37 -10.72
CA ASP A 604 0.94 -3.14 -9.92
C ASP A 604 2.33 -2.57 -9.67
N PHE A 605 2.52 -1.29 -9.99
CA PHE A 605 3.79 -0.57 -9.99
C PHE A 605 3.73 0.66 -9.09
N PHE A 606 4.86 0.96 -8.46
CA PHE A 606 5.15 2.29 -7.91
C PHE A 606 6.67 2.54 -7.93
N LEU A 607 7.06 3.78 -7.66
CA LEU A 607 8.44 4.25 -7.76
C LEU A 607 8.90 4.74 -6.38
N VAL A 608 10.16 4.50 -6.00
CA VAL A 608 10.76 5.07 -4.77
C VAL A 608 12.10 5.73 -5.12
N PRO A 609 12.23 7.06 -5.02
CA PRO A 609 13.50 7.75 -5.26
C PRO A 609 14.47 7.46 -4.11
N PHE A 610 15.77 7.38 -4.37
CA PHE A 610 16.77 7.13 -3.33
C PHE A 610 18.04 7.96 -3.49
N TYR A 611 18.74 8.12 -2.37
CA TYR A 611 20.06 8.75 -2.28
C TYR A 611 20.91 8.04 -1.22
N LYS A 612 21.99 7.37 -1.63
CA LYS A 612 22.84 6.52 -0.78
C LYS A 612 22.00 5.43 -0.07
N SER A 613 21.72 5.60 1.21
CA SER A 613 20.87 4.70 2.03
C SER A 613 19.46 5.27 2.30
N VAL A 614 19.17 6.50 1.89
CA VAL A 614 17.91 7.19 2.17
C VAL A 614 16.90 6.89 1.05
N ASP A 615 15.91 6.07 1.37
CA ASP A 615 14.68 5.91 0.58
C ASP A 615 13.76 7.13 0.79
N GLY A 616 13.21 7.65 -0.29
CA GLY A 616 12.27 8.78 -0.30
C GLY A 616 10.79 8.39 -0.31
N GLN A 617 9.93 9.41 -0.37
CA GLN A 617 8.48 9.23 -0.50
C GLN A 617 8.13 8.51 -1.82
N PRO A 618 7.39 7.37 -1.77
CA PRO A 618 6.95 6.65 -2.97
C PRO A 618 6.06 7.49 -3.89
N SER A 619 6.02 7.18 -5.19
CA SER A 619 5.02 7.75 -6.12
C SER A 619 3.59 7.33 -5.77
N ASN A 620 2.61 7.85 -6.52
CA ASN A 620 1.35 7.14 -6.76
C ASN A 620 1.60 5.72 -7.30
N SER A 621 0.71 4.77 -7.02
CA SER A 621 0.72 3.47 -7.71
C SER A 621 -0.10 3.50 -9.00
N MET A 622 0.23 2.64 -9.96
CA MET A 622 -0.57 2.37 -11.14
C MET A 622 -0.54 0.88 -11.44
N ALA A 623 -1.65 0.34 -11.97
CA ALA A 623 -1.72 -1.06 -12.35
C ALA A 623 -2.19 -1.22 -13.81
N VAL A 624 -1.51 -2.09 -14.55
CA VAL A 624 -1.77 -2.35 -15.98
C VAL A 624 -1.64 -3.85 -16.27
N GLN A 625 -2.24 -4.33 -17.36
CA GLN A 625 -2.15 -5.72 -17.79
C GLN A 625 -1.22 -5.85 -18.99
N THR A 626 -0.34 -6.85 -19.01
CA THR A 626 0.46 -7.19 -20.20
C THR A 626 -0.45 -7.63 -21.34
N LEU A 627 0.00 -7.50 -22.60
CA LEU A 627 -0.83 -7.82 -23.75
C LEU A 627 -1.22 -9.31 -23.82
N HIS A 628 -2.28 -9.59 -24.58
CA HIS A 628 -2.65 -10.93 -24.99
C HIS A 628 -1.51 -11.61 -25.77
N ASP A 629 -1.44 -12.93 -25.66
CA ASP A 629 -0.60 -13.80 -26.47
C ASP A 629 -1.39 -15.05 -26.88
N VAL A 630 -0.82 -15.89 -27.74
CA VAL A 630 -1.44 -17.16 -28.12
C VAL A 630 -1.39 -18.14 -26.93
N PRO A 631 -2.35 -19.07 -26.79
CA PRO A 631 -2.28 -20.12 -25.77
C PRO A 631 -0.98 -20.92 -25.88
N SER A 632 -0.34 -21.23 -24.75
CA SER A 632 0.93 -21.98 -24.72
C SER A 632 0.75 -23.50 -24.62
N ALA A 633 -0.49 -23.98 -24.46
CA ALA A 633 -0.85 -25.39 -24.46
C ALA A 633 -2.09 -25.66 -25.33
N PRO A 634 -2.22 -26.84 -25.95
CA PRO A 634 -3.40 -27.23 -26.71
C PRO A 634 -4.56 -27.62 -25.76
N PRO A 635 -5.79 -27.81 -26.29
CA PRO A 635 -6.88 -28.43 -25.56
C PRO A 635 -6.53 -29.84 -25.05
N GLU A 636 -6.98 -30.19 -23.85
CA GLU A 636 -6.66 -31.45 -23.17
C GLU A 636 -7.79 -32.48 -23.29
N ASN A 637 -7.57 -33.71 -22.79
CA ASN A 637 -8.58 -34.78 -22.67
C ASN A 637 -9.41 -35.03 -23.94
N ILE A 638 -8.79 -34.87 -25.12
CA ILE A 638 -9.50 -34.99 -26.40
C ILE A 638 -9.86 -36.46 -26.63
N HIS A 639 -11.15 -36.71 -26.84
CA HIS A 639 -11.73 -38.04 -27.03
C HIS A 639 -12.58 -38.06 -28.29
N VAL A 640 -12.41 -39.09 -29.12
CA VAL A 640 -13.13 -39.27 -30.38
C VAL A 640 -13.88 -40.61 -30.33
N GLU A 641 -15.14 -40.61 -30.73
CA GLU A 641 -16.05 -41.75 -30.69
C GLU A 641 -16.83 -41.85 -32.00
N ILE A 642 -16.86 -43.03 -32.64
CA ILE A 642 -17.58 -43.23 -33.90
C ILE A 642 -19.07 -43.42 -33.58
N LEU A 643 -19.93 -42.59 -34.19
CA LEU A 643 -21.38 -42.69 -34.03
C LEU A 643 -22.00 -43.64 -35.05
N ASN A 644 -21.52 -43.57 -36.31
CA ASN A 644 -21.92 -44.43 -37.41
C ASN A 644 -20.89 -44.36 -38.56
N GLU A 645 -21.18 -45.03 -39.68
CA GLU A 645 -20.31 -45.13 -40.86
C GLU A 645 -19.92 -43.78 -41.51
N THR A 646 -20.59 -42.68 -41.17
CA THR A 646 -20.36 -41.35 -41.77
C THR A 646 -20.15 -40.21 -40.77
N SER A 647 -20.15 -40.50 -39.45
CA SER A 647 -20.00 -39.45 -38.42
C SER A 647 -19.35 -39.92 -37.11
N ALA A 648 -18.66 -38.99 -36.46
CA ALA A 648 -17.96 -39.21 -35.19
C ALA A 648 -18.14 -38.01 -34.25
N TYR A 649 -18.28 -38.29 -32.96
CA TYR A 649 -18.33 -37.31 -31.88
C TYR A 649 -16.92 -37.02 -31.36
N VAL A 650 -16.61 -35.75 -31.14
CA VAL A 650 -15.34 -35.28 -30.57
C VAL A 650 -15.64 -34.41 -29.37
N ARG A 651 -14.96 -34.64 -28.25
CA ARG A 651 -15.02 -33.81 -27.03
C ARG A 651 -13.62 -33.54 -26.49
N TRP A 652 -13.44 -32.41 -25.80
CA TRP A 652 -12.17 -31.97 -25.24
C TRP A 652 -12.38 -31.19 -23.92
N SER A 653 -11.29 -30.91 -23.22
CA SER A 653 -11.21 -29.93 -22.14
C SER A 653 -10.51 -28.66 -22.64
N PRO A 654 -10.79 -27.48 -22.06
CA PRO A 654 -9.91 -26.32 -22.26
C PRO A 654 -8.46 -26.65 -21.87
N PRO A 655 -7.46 -25.92 -22.40
CA PRO A 655 -6.13 -25.87 -21.79
C PRO A 655 -6.22 -25.46 -20.31
N PRO A 656 -5.20 -25.72 -19.47
CA PRO A 656 -5.17 -25.19 -18.12
C PRO A 656 -5.10 -23.64 -18.13
N PRO A 657 -5.77 -22.92 -17.21
CA PRO A 657 -5.89 -21.46 -17.29
C PRO A 657 -4.57 -20.70 -17.35
N GLN A 658 -3.52 -21.19 -16.68
CA GLN A 658 -2.17 -20.59 -16.73
C GLN A 658 -1.51 -20.66 -18.12
N HIS A 659 -2.07 -21.41 -19.06
CA HIS A 659 -1.62 -21.50 -20.45
C HIS A 659 -2.50 -20.73 -21.44
N PHE A 660 -3.57 -20.06 -21.01
CA PHE A 660 -4.41 -19.27 -21.91
C PHE A 660 -3.68 -18.06 -22.50
N ASN A 661 -2.83 -17.40 -21.72
CA ASN A 661 -2.12 -16.16 -22.07
C ASN A 661 -3.04 -15.03 -22.61
N GLY A 662 -4.33 -15.06 -22.27
CA GLY A 662 -5.34 -14.18 -22.84
C GLY A 662 -6.75 -14.62 -22.45
N ASN A 663 -7.74 -13.80 -22.80
CA ASN A 663 -9.13 -14.27 -22.86
C ASN A 663 -9.25 -15.30 -24.00
N LEU A 664 -9.61 -16.54 -23.65
CA LEU A 664 -9.90 -17.60 -24.60
C LEU A 664 -11.16 -17.20 -25.39
N LEU A 665 -11.02 -17.04 -26.71
CA LEU A 665 -12.14 -16.69 -27.60
C LEU A 665 -12.83 -17.93 -28.16
N GLY A 666 -12.07 -19.01 -28.38
CA GLY A 666 -12.61 -20.23 -28.94
C GLY A 666 -11.59 -21.31 -29.26
N TYR A 667 -12.07 -22.27 -30.04
CA TYR A 667 -11.29 -23.38 -30.59
C TYR A 667 -11.41 -23.41 -32.10
N LYS A 668 -10.40 -23.98 -32.77
CA LYS A 668 -10.55 -24.45 -34.15
C LYS A 668 -10.27 -25.94 -34.21
N ILE A 669 -11.16 -26.68 -34.86
CA ILE A 669 -11.01 -28.11 -35.11
C ILE A 669 -10.64 -28.33 -36.57
N LYS A 670 -9.63 -29.15 -36.82
CA LYS A 670 -9.08 -29.44 -38.15
C LYS A 670 -9.03 -30.95 -38.36
N VAL A 671 -9.74 -31.44 -39.37
CA VAL A 671 -9.86 -32.86 -39.72
C VAL A 671 -9.26 -33.08 -41.10
N THR A 672 -8.23 -33.90 -41.20
CA THR A 672 -7.52 -34.21 -42.46
C THR A 672 -7.54 -35.71 -42.74
N SER A 673 -7.66 -36.13 -44.01
CA SER A 673 -7.40 -37.53 -44.43
C SER A 673 -6.03 -37.99 -43.94
N SER A 674 -5.95 -39.19 -43.38
CA SER A 674 -4.69 -39.75 -42.86
C SER A 674 -3.72 -40.17 -43.95
N ASN A 675 -4.19 -40.37 -45.19
CA ASN A 675 -3.37 -40.86 -46.30
C ASN A 675 -2.79 -39.68 -47.09
N ASP A 676 -3.68 -38.80 -47.57
CA ASP A 676 -3.32 -37.73 -48.52
C ASP A 676 -3.18 -36.35 -47.85
N SER A 677 -3.33 -36.28 -46.52
CA SER A 677 -3.44 -35.03 -45.73
C SER A 677 -4.54 -34.04 -46.15
N LYS A 678 -5.39 -34.41 -47.13
CA LYS A 678 -6.49 -33.60 -47.66
C LYS A 678 -7.43 -33.13 -46.54
N LEU A 679 -7.70 -31.84 -46.47
CA LEU A 679 -8.64 -31.27 -45.51
C LEU A 679 -10.07 -31.77 -45.78
N LEU A 680 -10.73 -32.26 -44.73
CA LEU A 680 -12.16 -32.60 -44.73
C LEU A 680 -12.99 -31.47 -44.10
N LEU A 681 -12.57 -31.00 -42.92
CA LEU A 681 -13.29 -30.03 -42.11
C LEU A 681 -12.31 -29.08 -41.42
N GLN A 682 -12.62 -27.78 -41.42
CA GLN A 682 -11.97 -26.80 -40.56
C GLN A 682 -13.02 -25.82 -40.04
N GLU A 683 -13.35 -25.94 -38.75
CA GLU A 683 -14.45 -25.20 -38.11
C GLU A 683 -13.93 -24.35 -36.95
N THR A 684 -14.58 -23.20 -36.72
CA THR A 684 -14.24 -22.26 -35.64
C THR A 684 -15.40 -22.19 -34.65
N LEU A 685 -15.11 -22.43 -33.38
CA LEU A 685 -16.09 -22.67 -32.32
C LEU A 685 -15.85 -21.73 -31.14
N ASN A 686 -16.91 -21.22 -30.54
CA ASN A 686 -16.84 -20.33 -29.36
C ASN A 686 -16.19 -21.03 -28.16
N ALA A 687 -15.63 -20.26 -27.22
CA ALA A 687 -14.96 -20.78 -26.01
C ALA A 687 -15.84 -21.68 -25.13
N SER A 688 -17.16 -21.53 -25.19
CA SER A 688 -18.14 -22.39 -24.50
C SER A 688 -18.29 -23.78 -25.09
N THR A 689 -17.78 -24.03 -26.31
CA THR A 689 -17.99 -25.27 -27.05
C THR A 689 -16.84 -26.24 -26.80
N THR A 690 -17.08 -27.27 -26.00
CA THR A 690 -16.10 -28.32 -25.66
C THR A 690 -16.33 -29.65 -26.40
N SER A 691 -17.23 -29.66 -27.39
CA SER A 691 -17.58 -30.86 -28.16
C SER A 691 -18.24 -30.54 -29.50
N MET A 692 -18.08 -31.40 -30.50
CA MET A 692 -18.67 -31.29 -31.83
C MET A 692 -18.91 -32.67 -32.46
N ILE A 693 -19.86 -32.78 -33.39
CA ILE A 693 -20.00 -33.96 -34.27
C ILE A 693 -19.40 -33.63 -35.64
N ILE A 694 -18.50 -34.49 -36.11
CA ILE A 694 -17.97 -34.47 -37.48
C ILE A 694 -18.91 -35.32 -38.35
N HIS A 695 -19.34 -34.77 -39.48
CA HIS A 695 -20.19 -35.44 -40.47
C HIS A 695 -19.42 -35.69 -41.79
N ASN A 696 -20.03 -36.42 -42.72
CA ASN A 696 -19.51 -36.70 -44.07
C ASN A 696 -18.16 -37.43 -44.09
N LEU A 697 -17.90 -38.28 -43.10
CA LEU A 697 -16.78 -39.24 -43.13
C LEU A 697 -17.06 -40.31 -44.20
N THR A 698 -16.02 -40.78 -44.90
CA THR A 698 -16.11 -41.90 -45.84
C THR A 698 -15.76 -43.22 -45.17
N PHE A 699 -16.62 -44.22 -45.36
CA PHE A 699 -16.41 -45.59 -44.86
C PHE A 699 -15.06 -46.17 -45.31
N GLY A 700 -14.42 -46.96 -44.45
CA GLY A 700 -13.10 -47.56 -44.69
C GLY A 700 -11.93 -46.57 -44.65
N SER A 701 -12.18 -45.27 -44.49
CA SER A 701 -11.15 -44.23 -44.51
C SER A 701 -10.65 -43.88 -43.11
N SER A 702 -9.41 -43.43 -43.00
CA SER A 702 -8.83 -42.91 -41.75
C SER A 702 -8.60 -41.40 -41.84
N TYR A 703 -8.86 -40.71 -40.73
CA TYR A 703 -8.71 -39.26 -40.58
C TYR A 703 -7.87 -38.94 -39.36
N VAL A 704 -7.25 -37.76 -39.34
CA VAL A 704 -6.53 -37.22 -38.19
C VAL A 704 -7.23 -35.94 -37.75
N THR A 705 -7.72 -35.92 -36.52
CA THR A 705 -8.34 -34.74 -35.89
C THR A 705 -7.32 -34.03 -35.02
N ARG A 706 -7.20 -32.71 -35.18
CA ARG A 706 -6.43 -31.82 -34.30
C ARG A 706 -7.30 -30.66 -33.86
N ILE A 707 -7.11 -30.19 -32.62
CA ILE A 707 -7.84 -29.04 -32.06
C ILE A 707 -6.82 -28.02 -31.54
N VAL A 708 -7.08 -26.75 -31.77
CA VAL A 708 -6.26 -25.62 -31.28
C VAL A 708 -7.15 -24.63 -30.52
N ALA A 709 -6.63 -24.03 -29.46
CA ALA A 709 -7.26 -22.92 -28.74
C ALA A 709 -6.78 -21.58 -29.29
N TYR A 710 -7.62 -20.54 -29.30
CA TYR A 710 -7.21 -19.20 -29.76
C TYR A 710 -7.71 -18.05 -28.86
N THR A 711 -6.89 -17.00 -28.81
CA THR A 711 -7.16 -15.72 -28.11
C THR A 711 -7.25 -14.59 -29.12
N GLY A 712 -7.40 -13.34 -28.66
CA GLY A 712 -7.28 -12.15 -29.51
C GLY A 712 -5.91 -11.96 -30.19
N ALA A 713 -4.87 -12.70 -29.78
CA ALA A 713 -3.54 -12.66 -30.41
C ALA A 713 -3.35 -13.72 -31.52
N GLY A 714 -4.15 -14.81 -31.51
CA GLY A 714 -4.06 -15.87 -32.53
C GLY A 714 -4.25 -17.29 -31.99
N GLU A 715 -3.92 -18.26 -32.85
CA GLU A 715 -3.94 -19.71 -32.57
C GLU A 715 -2.71 -20.15 -31.76
N GLY A 716 -2.93 -20.95 -30.72
CA GLY A 716 -1.87 -21.63 -29.97
C GLY A 716 -1.33 -22.88 -30.70
N PRO A 717 -0.65 -23.80 -29.99
CA PRO A 717 -0.27 -25.08 -30.58
C PRO A 717 -1.50 -25.95 -30.86
N TYR A 718 -1.48 -26.65 -31.99
CA TYR A 718 -2.43 -27.73 -32.26
C TYR A 718 -2.17 -28.92 -31.33
N SER A 719 -3.24 -29.61 -30.94
CA SER A 719 -3.17 -30.87 -30.21
C SER A 719 -2.39 -31.95 -30.96
N HIS A 720 -2.02 -33.01 -30.23
CA HIS A 720 -1.68 -34.28 -30.88
C HIS A 720 -2.82 -34.70 -31.83
N GLY A 721 -2.44 -35.31 -32.96
CA GLY A 721 -3.38 -35.73 -34.00
C GLY A 721 -4.01 -37.07 -33.67
N ILE A 722 -5.28 -37.08 -33.28
CA ILE A 722 -6.00 -38.31 -32.94
C ILE A 722 -6.48 -38.98 -34.23
N LEU A 723 -6.07 -40.24 -34.42
CA LEU A 723 -6.47 -41.06 -35.55
C LEU A 723 -7.90 -41.59 -35.36
N LEU A 724 -8.72 -41.36 -36.36
CA LEU A 724 -10.12 -41.77 -36.48
C LEU A 724 -10.24 -42.68 -37.71
N SER A 725 -10.20 -44.00 -37.49
CA SER A 725 -10.34 -45.00 -38.56
C SER A 725 -11.77 -45.51 -38.64
N VAL A 726 -12.49 -45.18 -39.72
CA VAL A 726 -13.85 -45.65 -39.96
C VAL A 726 -13.79 -47.11 -40.41
N HIS A 727 -13.94 -48.04 -39.46
CA HIS A 727 -13.74 -49.48 -39.67
C HIS A 727 -14.90 -50.34 -39.15
N PRO A 728 -15.16 -51.51 -39.77
CA PRO A 728 -16.41 -52.27 -39.58
C PRO A 728 -16.72 -52.66 -38.13
N ASP A 729 -15.71 -53.13 -37.39
CA ASP A 729 -15.88 -53.69 -36.04
C ASP A 729 -16.28 -52.67 -34.96
N THR A 730 -16.28 -51.37 -35.29
CA THR A 730 -16.70 -50.31 -34.35
C THR A 730 -18.24 -50.22 -34.24
N ALA A 731 -18.97 -50.40 -35.34
CA ALA A 731 -20.44 -50.47 -35.33
C ALA A 731 -20.98 -51.73 -34.62
N VAL A 732 -20.18 -52.80 -34.57
CA VAL A 732 -20.55 -54.07 -33.92
C VAL A 732 -20.58 -53.93 -32.39
N LYS A 733 -19.71 -53.10 -31.80
CA LYS A 733 -19.63 -52.93 -30.33
C LYS A 733 -20.76 -52.08 -29.75
N THR A 734 -21.26 -51.07 -30.47
CA THR A 734 -22.43 -50.29 -30.04
C THR A 734 -23.70 -51.16 -30.03
N TYR A 735 -23.96 -51.90 -31.11
CA TYR A 735 -25.13 -52.80 -31.19
C TYR A 735 -25.12 -53.90 -30.11
N ILE A 736 -23.96 -54.45 -29.76
CA ILE A 736 -23.83 -55.40 -28.64
C ILE A 736 -24.05 -54.71 -27.28
N ASN A 737 -23.56 -53.49 -27.09
CA ASN A 737 -23.71 -52.76 -25.82
C ASN A 737 -25.14 -52.25 -25.58
N GLU A 738 -25.88 -51.81 -26.61
CA GLU A 738 -27.30 -51.45 -26.44
C GLU A 738 -28.12 -52.66 -26.02
N LYS A 739 -27.91 -53.82 -26.66
CA LYS A 739 -28.60 -55.07 -26.28
C LYS A 739 -28.21 -55.56 -24.89
N ASN A 740 -26.94 -55.43 -24.51
CA ASN A 740 -26.49 -55.69 -23.14
C ASN A 740 -27.06 -54.69 -22.12
N ARG A 741 -27.37 -53.44 -22.53
CA ARG A 741 -28.02 -52.44 -21.68
C ARG A 741 -29.51 -52.73 -21.49
N GLU A 742 -30.21 -53.21 -22.52
CA GLU A 742 -31.55 -53.77 -22.37
C GLU A 742 -31.56 -54.99 -21.45
N TYR A 743 -30.64 -55.96 -21.65
CA TYR A 743 -30.52 -57.10 -20.75
C TYR A 743 -30.16 -56.68 -19.32
N ALA A 744 -29.27 -55.70 -19.12
CA ALA A 744 -28.94 -55.17 -17.79
C ALA A 744 -30.14 -54.48 -17.12
N LEU A 745 -30.96 -53.74 -17.88
CA LEU A 745 -32.20 -53.13 -17.39
C LEU A 745 -33.27 -54.17 -17.08
N LEU A 746 -33.40 -55.22 -17.89
CA LEU A 746 -34.27 -56.37 -17.63
C LEU A 746 -33.81 -57.19 -16.41
N ILE A 747 -32.50 -57.36 -16.22
CA ILE A 747 -31.91 -58.03 -15.05
C ILE A 747 -32.08 -57.17 -13.80
N LEU A 748 -31.90 -55.85 -13.87
CA LEU A 748 -32.20 -54.93 -12.76
C LEU A 748 -33.70 -54.92 -12.43
N ALA A 749 -34.57 -54.89 -13.44
CA ALA A 749 -36.02 -55.01 -13.24
C ALA A 749 -36.38 -56.38 -12.61
N PHE A 750 -35.76 -57.47 -13.05
CA PHE A 750 -35.94 -58.80 -12.47
C PHE A 750 -35.47 -58.85 -11.02
N PHE A 751 -34.30 -58.30 -10.69
CA PHE A 751 -33.82 -58.21 -9.31
C PHE A 751 -34.69 -57.31 -8.43
N VAL A 752 -35.22 -56.20 -8.94
CA VAL A 752 -36.17 -55.33 -8.22
C VAL A 752 -37.51 -56.05 -8.02
N ILE A 753 -38.05 -56.74 -9.03
CA ILE A 753 -39.28 -57.52 -8.92
C ILE A 753 -39.09 -58.71 -7.95
N CYS A 754 -37.96 -59.41 -7.99
CA CYS A 754 -37.62 -60.45 -7.02
C CYS A 754 -37.42 -59.89 -5.60
N ALA A 755 -36.80 -58.72 -5.44
CA ALA A 755 -36.66 -58.06 -4.15
C ALA A 755 -38.02 -57.65 -3.57
N ILE A 756 -38.94 -57.16 -4.40
CA ILE A 756 -40.32 -56.84 -4.02
C ILE A 756 -41.09 -58.13 -3.66
N LEU A 757 -41.03 -59.18 -4.48
CA LEU A 757 -41.71 -60.46 -4.21
C LEU A 757 -41.19 -61.14 -2.94
N CYS A 758 -39.87 -61.17 -2.73
CA CYS A 758 -39.27 -61.62 -1.47
C CYS A 758 -39.69 -60.71 -0.30
N GLY A 759 -39.69 -59.39 -0.50
CA GLY A 759 -40.10 -58.39 0.49
C GLY A 759 -41.56 -58.51 0.93
N PHE A 760 -42.45 -59.03 0.09
CA PHE A 760 -43.84 -59.31 0.46
C PHE A 760 -44.08 -60.74 0.97
N LEU A 761 -43.36 -61.75 0.46
CA LEU A 761 -43.59 -63.15 0.86
C LEU A 761 -42.87 -63.54 2.17
N ILE A 762 -41.66 -63.01 2.43
CA ILE A 762 -40.88 -63.36 3.62
C ILE A 762 -41.55 -62.86 4.93
N PRO A 763 -42.08 -61.62 5.03
CA PRO A 763 -42.77 -61.18 6.25
C PRO A 763 -44.09 -61.91 6.52
N VAL A 764 -44.77 -62.40 5.46
CA VAL A 764 -46.01 -63.19 5.59
C VAL A 764 -45.70 -64.61 6.07
N TYR A 765 -44.60 -65.21 5.61
CA TYR A 765 -44.15 -66.53 6.08
C TYR A 765 -43.65 -66.47 7.54
N LEU A 766 -42.86 -65.46 7.90
CA LEU A 766 -42.25 -65.35 9.24
C LEU A 766 -43.19 -64.82 10.34
N ARG A 767 -44.31 -64.16 10.02
CA ARG A 767 -45.30 -63.73 11.03
C ARG A 767 -46.24 -64.82 11.55
N ARG A 768 -46.07 -66.09 11.19
CA ARG A 768 -46.97 -67.19 11.59
C ARG A 768 -46.34 -68.30 12.45
N LYS A 769 -45.13 -68.13 12.99
CA LYS A 769 -44.48 -69.15 13.85
C LYS A 769 -43.50 -68.59 14.90
N ASN A 770 -44.05 -68.01 15.97
CA ASN A 770 -43.39 -67.64 17.25
C ASN A 770 -42.30 -66.55 17.12
N GLY A 771 -42.13 -65.57 18.01
CA GLY A 771 -42.65 -65.36 19.37
C GLY A 771 -41.48 -65.15 20.36
N VAL A 772 -41.65 -64.28 21.37
CA VAL A 772 -40.69 -63.97 22.48
C VAL A 772 -39.65 -62.84 22.22
N ASP A 773 -39.96 -61.66 22.77
CA ASP A 773 -39.17 -60.75 23.64
C ASP A 773 -37.68 -60.30 23.40
N LYS A 774 -37.54 -58.95 23.42
CA LYS A 774 -36.67 -58.10 24.30
C LYS A 774 -35.23 -57.65 23.91
N LYS A 775 -35.09 -56.31 24.00
CA LYS A 775 -34.02 -55.46 24.60
C LYS A 775 -32.66 -55.22 23.90
N LEU A 776 -32.33 -53.91 23.81
CA LEU A 776 -31.00 -53.22 23.99
C LEU A 776 -29.85 -53.60 23.01
N ASP A 777 -28.86 -52.75 22.70
CA ASP A 777 -28.53 -51.37 23.13
C ASP A 777 -27.62 -50.61 22.11
N SER A 778 -27.30 -49.34 22.40
CA SER A 778 -25.99 -48.67 22.16
C SER A 778 -25.46 -48.28 20.75
N ILE A 779 -25.62 -46.98 20.42
CA ILE A 779 -24.56 -45.97 20.05
C ILE A 779 -23.76 -46.04 18.71
N ASP A 780 -23.86 -44.90 17.99
CA ASP A 780 -22.97 -44.13 17.08
C ASP A 780 -21.72 -44.69 16.36
N GLY A 781 -21.43 -44.08 15.19
CA GLY A 781 -20.16 -44.23 14.47
C GLY A 781 -20.07 -43.58 13.07
N LYS A 782 -20.44 -42.30 12.89
CA LYS A 782 -20.31 -41.62 11.58
C LYS A 782 -18.95 -40.95 11.35
N GLN A 783 -18.26 -41.37 10.30
CA GLN A 783 -17.28 -40.56 9.56
C GLN A 783 -17.61 -40.63 8.05
N THR A 784 -17.57 -39.52 7.33
CA THR A 784 -16.84 -39.37 6.04
C THR A 784 -16.99 -37.97 5.41
N LEU A 785 -15.91 -37.57 4.73
CA LEU A 785 -15.69 -36.56 3.69
C LEU A 785 -16.84 -35.60 3.27
N TRP A 786 -16.47 -34.31 3.17
CA TRP A 786 -17.01 -33.35 2.20
C TRP A 786 -15.88 -32.53 1.55
N ILE A 787 -15.76 -32.63 0.23
CA ILE A 787 -15.15 -31.65 -0.71
C ILE A 787 -16.04 -31.78 -1.96
N ASP A 788 -17.05 -30.93 -2.16
CA ASP A 788 -17.05 -29.51 -2.52
C ASP A 788 -17.09 -29.30 -4.05
N HIS A 789 -18.12 -28.55 -4.48
CA HIS A 789 -18.43 -28.18 -5.86
C HIS A 789 -19.44 -27.02 -5.85
N GLY A 790 -18.95 -25.78 -5.81
CA GLY A 790 -19.66 -24.66 -6.44
C GLY A 790 -19.48 -24.71 -7.97
N TRP A 791 -20.15 -23.90 -8.79
CA TRP A 791 -21.11 -22.80 -8.56
C TRP A 791 -21.97 -22.67 -9.84
N GLN A 792 -23.29 -22.50 -9.75
CA GLN A 792 -24.08 -21.87 -10.82
C GLN A 792 -25.29 -21.08 -10.30
N SER A 793 -25.45 -19.86 -10.86
CA SER A 793 -26.67 -19.04 -11.00
C SER A 793 -27.65 -18.90 -9.81
N ILE A 794 -27.78 -17.67 -9.31
CA ILE A 794 -28.96 -17.20 -8.56
C ILE A 794 -29.56 -16.02 -9.32
N GLU A 795 -30.87 -16.05 -9.58
CA GLU A 795 -31.66 -14.84 -9.77
C GLU A 795 -33.13 -15.08 -9.36
N LYS A 796 -33.74 -14.12 -8.65
CA LYS A 796 -35.19 -14.00 -8.32
C LYS A 796 -35.79 -15.16 -7.47
N SER A 797 -36.47 -14.92 -6.33
CA SER A 797 -37.05 -13.67 -5.80
C SER A 797 -37.64 -13.84 -4.38
N LYS A 798 -38.14 -12.72 -3.82
CA LYS A 798 -39.12 -12.58 -2.71
C LYS A 798 -38.69 -12.83 -1.25
N GLN A 799 -38.58 -11.71 -0.52
CA GLN A 799 -39.35 -11.39 0.70
C GLN A 799 -39.78 -12.53 1.63
N LEU A 800 -39.23 -12.52 2.85
CA LEU A 800 -39.95 -12.32 4.11
C LEU A 800 -38.92 -11.98 5.20
N GLY A 801 -39.32 -11.25 6.24
CA GLY A 801 -38.42 -10.85 7.35
C GLY A 801 -38.99 -11.20 8.71
N VAL A 802 -38.17 -11.13 9.76
CA VAL A 802 -38.53 -11.06 11.19
C VAL A 802 -37.30 -10.57 11.98
N SER A 803 -37.51 -10.11 13.22
CA SER A 803 -36.55 -9.37 14.05
C SER A 803 -35.81 -10.22 15.10
N GLU A 804 -34.65 -9.70 15.51
CA GLU A 804 -34.09 -9.58 16.87
C GLU A 804 -34.15 -10.71 17.94
N HIS A 805 -33.00 -10.81 18.63
CA HIS A 805 -32.76 -11.23 20.04
C HIS A 805 -32.88 -12.72 20.42
N ASP A 806 -31.78 -13.28 20.94
CA ASP A 806 -31.71 -13.62 22.38
C ASP A 806 -30.26 -13.76 22.90
N TYR A 807 -30.11 -13.81 24.24
CA TYR A 807 -28.88 -13.72 25.06
C TYR A 807 -27.88 -14.93 24.94
N ALA A 808 -26.66 -14.97 25.52
CA ALA A 808 -26.09 -14.27 26.68
C ALA A 808 -24.54 -14.16 26.71
N GLU A 809 -24.00 -13.35 27.64
CA GLU A 809 -22.58 -13.26 28.04
C GLU A 809 -22.23 -14.22 29.20
N VAL A 810 -20.95 -14.65 29.33
CA VAL A 810 -20.24 -14.90 30.61
C VAL A 810 -18.72 -14.64 30.43
N ASP A 811 -18.11 -13.90 31.38
CA ASP A 811 -16.65 -13.69 31.55
C ASP A 811 -16.11 -14.48 32.76
N GLN A 812 -14.81 -14.85 32.77
CA GLN A 812 -13.87 -14.62 33.91
C GLN A 812 -12.44 -15.19 33.74
N LYS A 813 -11.56 -14.86 34.70
CA LYS A 813 -10.08 -14.89 34.63
C LYS A 813 -9.42 -15.72 35.76
N ASN A 814 -8.09 -15.90 35.65
CA ASN A 814 -7.13 -16.39 36.67
C ASN A 814 -7.18 -17.93 36.91
N PHE A 815 -6.14 -18.66 37.38
CA PHE A 815 -4.99 -18.35 38.27
C PHE A 815 -3.69 -19.13 37.91
N SER A 816 -2.70 -19.23 38.82
CA SER A 816 -1.30 -19.61 38.53
C SER A 816 -0.59 -20.54 39.57
N THR A 817 0.56 -21.11 39.14
CA THR A 817 1.82 -21.40 39.92
C THR A 817 2.02 -22.61 40.90
N PHE A 818 3.17 -23.31 40.70
CA PHE A 818 4.09 -24.06 41.64
C PHE A 818 3.74 -25.42 42.34
N GLY A 819 4.73 -26.36 42.39
CA GLY A 819 4.83 -27.49 43.37
C GLY A 819 5.44 -28.84 42.87
N ASN A 820 6.30 -29.53 43.66
CA ASN A 820 6.91 -30.89 43.43
C ASN A 820 7.82 -31.31 44.66
N PRO A 821 8.62 -32.42 44.74
CA PRO A 821 8.57 -33.84 44.25
C PRO A 821 8.88 -34.92 45.38
N HIS A 822 8.90 -36.26 45.09
CA HIS A 822 9.94 -37.23 45.61
C HIS A 822 9.83 -38.76 45.26
N LYS A 823 10.97 -39.34 44.80
CA LYS A 823 11.62 -40.69 45.07
C LYS A 823 11.02 -42.09 44.67
N SER A 824 11.57 -42.66 43.56
CA SER A 824 12.38 -43.93 43.41
C SER A 824 12.09 -45.21 44.25
N MET A 825 12.32 -46.50 43.87
CA MET A 825 13.04 -47.27 42.79
C MET A 825 12.61 -48.79 42.93
N PRO A 826 13.23 -49.89 42.37
CA PRO A 826 14.21 -50.16 41.27
C PRO A 826 13.54 -50.95 40.07
N THR A 827 13.95 -52.04 39.37
CA THR A 827 15.05 -53.09 39.35
C THR A 827 15.21 -53.74 37.94
N LEU A 828 15.99 -54.83 37.73
CA LEU A 828 16.45 -55.40 36.41
C LEU A 828 16.81 -56.92 36.47
N PRO A 829 16.98 -57.71 35.35
CA PRO A 829 18.02 -57.52 34.31
C PRO A 829 17.74 -57.88 32.83
N ASN A 830 18.39 -57.12 31.92
CA ASN A 830 19.02 -57.43 30.62
C ASN A 830 18.21 -58.14 29.49
N TYR A 831 18.31 -57.76 28.20
CA TYR A 831 19.21 -56.88 27.41
C TYR A 831 18.53 -56.66 26.02
N GLN A 832 18.87 -55.77 25.07
CA GLN A 832 19.73 -54.57 24.90
C GLN A 832 19.24 -53.90 23.56
N VAL A 833 19.59 -52.70 23.07
CA VAL A 833 20.47 -51.56 23.45
C VAL A 833 19.87 -50.26 22.84
N SER A 834 20.49 -49.08 23.04
CA SER A 834 20.02 -47.76 22.53
C SER A 834 20.37 -47.50 21.04
N THR A 835 19.73 -46.64 20.23
CA THR A 835 18.85 -45.43 20.40
C THR A 835 19.58 -44.09 20.73
N PRO A 836 19.00 -42.88 20.44
CA PRO A 836 19.77 -41.66 20.12
C PRO A 836 19.52 -40.39 20.99
N THR A 837 20.23 -39.28 20.65
CA THR A 837 20.05 -37.84 21.08
C THR A 837 20.42 -37.46 22.54
N PRO A 838 20.53 -36.16 22.96
CA PRO A 838 20.80 -34.88 22.27
C PRO A 838 21.96 -34.02 22.92
N TYR A 839 21.95 -32.69 22.66
CA TYR A 839 22.87 -31.59 23.01
C TYR A 839 23.51 -31.42 24.42
N ALA A 840 24.73 -30.83 24.40
CA ALA A 840 25.26 -29.71 25.22
C ALA A 840 26.28 -29.89 26.41
N THR A 841 27.43 -29.22 26.22
CA THR A 841 28.22 -28.36 27.16
C THR A 841 29.23 -28.88 28.23
N THR A 842 30.37 -28.16 28.23
CA THR A 842 31.25 -27.71 29.34
C THR A 842 32.34 -28.60 29.99
N SER A 843 33.60 -28.28 29.60
CA SER A 843 34.78 -27.98 30.45
C SER A 843 35.47 -29.06 31.33
N ILE A 844 36.82 -29.03 31.36
CA ILE A 844 37.68 -28.84 32.57
C ILE A 844 39.20 -29.05 32.25
N LEU A 845 40.05 -28.07 32.64
CA LEU A 845 41.53 -28.15 32.85
C LEU A 845 42.46 -28.57 31.66
N LYS A 846 43.78 -28.28 31.64
CA LYS A 846 44.63 -27.13 32.08
C LYS A 846 46.05 -27.33 31.51
N ASN A 847 46.79 -26.24 31.26
CA ASN A 847 48.22 -26.24 30.86
C ASN A 847 48.49 -26.94 29.48
N ALA A 848 49.65 -26.83 28.82
CA ALA A 848 50.59 -25.74 28.49
C ALA A 848 51.55 -26.29 27.37
N GLU A 849 52.54 -25.63 26.77
CA GLU A 849 53.16 -24.29 26.89
C GLU A 849 54.00 -23.99 25.60
N TYR A 850 54.87 -22.95 25.63
CA TYR A 850 56.10 -22.77 24.81
C TYR A 850 56.07 -22.92 23.25
N THR A 851 56.25 -21.80 22.53
CA THR A 851 57.33 -21.49 21.52
C THR A 851 57.57 -22.40 20.27
N ILE A 852 58.32 -22.04 19.20
CA ILE A 852 58.85 -20.81 18.53
C ILE A 852 59.26 -21.24 17.10
N SER A 853 59.13 -20.37 16.09
CA SER A 853 59.76 -20.45 14.74
C SER A 853 59.56 -21.77 13.93
N GLU A 854 60.08 -22.00 12.72
CA GLU A 854 60.64 -21.10 11.68
C GLU A 854 60.30 -21.62 10.26
N SER A 855 60.84 -20.97 9.22
CA SER A 855 60.53 -21.17 7.81
C SER A 855 61.39 -22.19 7.04
N SER A 856 60.86 -22.65 5.89
CA SER A 856 61.62 -23.13 4.70
C SER A 856 62.24 -24.54 4.78
N ASN A 857 62.51 -25.26 3.67
CA ASN A 857 62.32 -24.97 2.24
C ASN A 857 62.12 -26.27 1.39
N CYS A 858 61.82 -26.12 0.09
CA CYS A 858 61.56 -27.22 -0.88
C CYS A 858 62.79 -28.07 -1.27
N ILE A 859 62.58 -29.26 -1.90
CA ILE A 859 63.35 -29.76 -3.09
C ILE A 859 62.76 -31.05 -3.75
N GLU A 860 62.52 -30.96 -5.08
CA GLU A 860 62.73 -31.92 -6.21
C GLU A 860 62.05 -33.33 -6.43
N THR A 861 61.39 -33.43 -7.61
CA THR A 861 61.64 -34.36 -8.77
C THR A 861 60.89 -35.70 -9.08
N THR A 862 60.38 -35.73 -10.34
CA THR A 862 60.44 -36.78 -11.41
C THR A 862 59.58 -38.08 -11.49
N SER A 863 58.76 -38.12 -12.56
CA SER A 863 58.54 -39.27 -13.52
C SER A 863 57.65 -40.47 -13.08
N SER A 864 57.10 -41.35 -13.95
CA SER A 864 57.33 -41.62 -15.39
C SER A 864 56.18 -42.38 -16.15
N PHE A 865 56.28 -42.41 -17.50
CA PHE A 865 55.90 -43.44 -18.51
C PHE A 865 54.46 -43.94 -18.88
N LEU A 866 54.08 -43.61 -20.14
CA LEU A 866 53.64 -44.43 -21.30
C LEU A 866 52.51 -45.51 -21.25
N THR A 867 51.62 -45.42 -22.26
CA THR A 867 51.41 -46.46 -23.30
C THR A 867 50.75 -45.85 -24.57
N LYS A 868 50.69 -46.57 -25.71
CA LYS A 868 50.38 -45.99 -27.05
C LYS A 868 49.90 -47.04 -28.08
N THR A 869 48.87 -46.76 -28.88
CA THR A 869 48.54 -47.53 -30.12
C THR A 869 47.62 -46.78 -31.11
N SER A 870 48.00 -46.80 -32.40
CA SER A 870 47.20 -46.81 -33.67
C SER A 870 45.85 -46.07 -33.86
N LEU A 871 45.43 -45.66 -35.07
CA LEU A 871 46.04 -45.16 -36.34
C LEU A 871 44.93 -45.00 -37.42
N SER A 872 45.22 -44.31 -38.53
CA SER A 872 44.56 -44.38 -39.86
C SER A 872 43.08 -43.93 -40.03
N ASP A 873 42.66 -43.35 -41.17
CA ASP A 873 43.36 -42.48 -42.15
C ASP A 873 42.37 -41.84 -43.17
N HIS A 874 42.86 -40.84 -43.92
CA HIS A 874 42.42 -40.45 -45.29
C HIS A 874 40.97 -39.92 -45.53
N SER A 875 40.66 -39.13 -46.59
CA SER A 875 41.48 -38.24 -47.45
C SER A 875 40.58 -37.37 -48.38
N GLU A 876 41.14 -36.26 -48.90
CA GLU A 876 40.75 -35.51 -50.13
C GLU A 876 39.34 -34.83 -50.20
N ARG A 877 39.16 -33.55 -50.59
CA ARG A 877 39.72 -32.67 -51.66
C ARG A 877 39.07 -32.89 -53.04
N THR A 878 38.17 -31.99 -53.47
CA THR A 878 38.23 -31.26 -54.78
C THR A 878 36.99 -30.37 -55.04
N ASP A 879 37.21 -29.05 -54.97
CA ASP A 879 37.19 -28.10 -56.11
C ASP A 879 35.95 -27.77 -57.00
N ILE A 880 35.86 -26.45 -57.27
CA ILE A 880 35.32 -25.73 -58.46
C ILE A 880 33.78 -25.77 -58.73
N PHE A 881 33.12 -24.60 -58.60
CA PHE A 881 32.70 -23.79 -59.77
C PHE A 881 32.24 -22.36 -59.40
N GLN A 882 32.98 -21.36 -59.92
CA GLN A 882 32.53 -19.96 -60.13
C GLN A 882 32.11 -19.84 -61.62
N PRO A 883 31.32 -18.83 -62.08
CA PRO A 883 31.92 -17.49 -62.29
C PRO A 883 30.92 -16.29 -62.35
N ALA A 884 31.49 -15.12 -62.67
CA ALA A 884 30.85 -13.94 -63.33
C ALA A 884 29.87 -13.07 -62.51
N MET A 885 29.85 -11.72 -62.62
CA MET A 885 30.66 -10.71 -63.36
C MET A 885 30.26 -9.30 -62.83
N TYR A 886 31.01 -8.18 -62.94
CA TYR A 886 32.41 -7.88 -63.31
C TYR A 886 32.74 -6.39 -62.97
N ILE A 887 34.00 -5.95 -63.21
CA ILE A 887 34.44 -4.56 -63.56
C ILE A 887 34.20 -3.39 -62.55
N GLU A 888 35.18 -2.56 -62.17
CA GLU A 888 36.65 -2.54 -62.40
C GLU A 888 37.45 -1.71 -61.36
N GLN A 889 38.76 -2.01 -61.27
CA GLN A 889 39.97 -1.15 -61.20
C GLN A 889 39.85 0.40 -60.96
N CYS A 890 40.81 1.15 -60.38
CA CYS A 890 42.25 0.91 -60.15
C CYS A 890 42.92 1.94 -59.18
N ASN A 891 44.05 1.54 -58.57
CA ASN A 891 45.30 2.29 -58.33
C ASN A 891 45.39 3.82 -57.96
N ARG A 892 46.24 4.07 -56.94
CA ARG A 892 47.25 5.16 -56.78
C ARG A 892 46.87 6.59 -56.33
N TYR A 893 47.69 7.07 -55.40
CA TYR A 893 48.23 8.44 -55.21
C TYR A 893 47.31 9.65 -54.93
N THR A 894 47.57 10.25 -53.76
CA THR A 894 47.54 11.70 -53.42
C THR A 894 46.24 12.53 -53.45
N ASN A 895 46.21 13.47 -52.48
CA ASN A 895 45.57 14.80 -52.51
C ASN A 895 45.58 15.47 -53.93
N PRO A 896 44.66 16.42 -54.26
CA PRO A 896 44.10 17.39 -53.31
C PRO A 896 42.63 17.86 -53.49
N CYS A 897 42.20 18.62 -52.47
CA CYS A 897 41.31 19.79 -52.47
C CYS A 897 40.37 20.11 -53.66
N ASN A 898 39.10 20.37 -53.31
CA ASN A 898 38.47 21.69 -53.45
C ASN A 898 37.52 21.88 -52.24
N SER A 899 37.68 22.89 -51.36
CA SER A 899 37.43 24.35 -51.53
C SER A 899 35.92 24.64 -51.67
N TYR A 900 35.29 25.58 -50.95
CA TYR A 900 35.65 26.86 -50.31
C TYR A 900 34.81 27.07 -49.01
N LYS A 901 35.05 27.99 -48.05
CA LYS A 901 36.25 28.72 -47.58
C LYS A 901 36.02 29.23 -46.13
N ASN A 902 37.13 29.57 -45.47
CA ASN A 902 37.30 30.18 -44.13
C ASN A 902 36.26 31.19 -43.59
N SER A 903 35.82 30.92 -42.37
CA SER A 903 35.83 31.78 -41.16
C SER A 903 36.09 33.31 -41.21
N ALA A 904 35.35 34.01 -40.35
CA ALA A 904 35.78 35.06 -39.39
C ALA A 904 35.46 36.56 -39.65
N CYS A 905 34.82 37.15 -38.62
CA CYS A 905 34.86 38.54 -38.14
C CYS A 905 34.04 39.68 -38.79
N CYS A 906 33.43 40.47 -37.88
CA CYS A 906 33.09 41.91 -37.91
C CYS A 906 31.84 42.45 -38.63
N TYR A 907 31.00 43.10 -37.81
CA TYR A 907 30.39 44.44 -37.94
C TYR A 907 29.34 44.80 -39.04
N ASP A 908 28.27 45.40 -38.53
CA ASP A 908 27.50 46.57 -39.02
C ASP A 908 26.63 46.58 -40.31
N ASP A 909 25.34 46.83 -40.03
CA ASP A 909 24.43 47.85 -40.58
C ASP A 909 23.79 47.81 -41.98
N SER A 910 22.44 47.78 -41.92
CA SER A 910 21.51 48.80 -42.46
C SER A 910 20.66 48.53 -43.72
N SER A 911 19.35 48.86 -43.55
CA SER A 911 18.44 49.44 -44.58
C SER A 911 17.87 48.51 -45.68
N ILE A 912 16.67 48.72 -46.27
CA ILE A 912 15.55 49.64 -45.94
C ILE A 912 14.17 49.15 -46.52
N CYS A 913 13.08 49.58 -45.89
CA CYS A 913 11.64 49.68 -46.32
C CYS A 913 11.01 48.76 -47.41
N SER A 914 9.87 48.17 -47.05
CA SER A 914 8.50 48.70 -47.37
C SER A 914 7.49 48.12 -46.36
N GLN A 915 6.62 48.88 -45.68
CA GLN A 915 5.39 49.59 -46.14
C GLN A 915 4.25 48.64 -46.59
N SER A 916 2.96 48.83 -46.21
CA SER A 916 2.33 49.95 -45.47
C SER A 916 0.91 49.67 -44.91
N THR A 917 0.63 50.21 -43.72
CA THR A 917 -0.60 50.93 -43.27
C THR A 917 -2.03 50.35 -43.40
N SER A 918 -2.81 50.48 -42.32
CA SER A 918 -3.97 51.40 -42.26
C SER A 918 -4.14 51.95 -40.82
N ASN A 919 -4.80 53.10 -40.63
CA ASN A 919 -4.72 53.90 -39.40
C ASN A 919 -6.01 54.72 -39.10
N GLU A 920 -6.20 55.08 -37.82
CA GLU A 920 -6.89 56.29 -37.30
C GLU A 920 -8.42 56.52 -37.41
N THR A 921 -8.87 57.50 -36.60
CA THR A 921 -10.16 58.24 -36.52
C THR A 921 -11.36 57.60 -35.80
N ASP A 922 -12.16 58.32 -34.97
CA ASP A 922 -11.93 59.54 -34.16
C ASP A 922 -13.11 59.78 -33.14
N TYR A 923 -12.94 60.68 -32.15
CA TYR A 923 -13.94 61.29 -31.24
C TYR A 923 -14.75 60.36 -30.28
N ARG A 924 -15.17 60.75 -29.07
CA ARG A 924 -15.32 62.07 -28.42
C ARG A 924 -15.28 61.96 -26.87
N SER A 925 -15.04 63.07 -26.16
CA SER A 925 -14.97 63.16 -24.68
C SER A 925 -16.29 63.61 -24.02
N LEU A 926 -16.37 63.39 -22.69
CA LEU A 926 -17.05 64.30 -21.73
C LEU A 926 -16.61 64.01 -20.28
N ASP A 927 -16.31 65.07 -19.52
CA ASP A 927 -15.82 65.06 -18.13
C ASP A 927 -16.97 64.86 -17.10
N SER A 928 -16.77 64.42 -15.84
CA SER A 928 -16.02 65.19 -14.84
C SER A 928 -16.04 64.60 -13.40
N HIS A 929 -14.91 64.78 -12.70
CA HIS A 929 -14.79 65.16 -11.28
C HIS A 929 -15.20 64.20 -10.11
N ASN A 930 -14.16 63.75 -9.37
CA ASN A 930 -13.80 64.22 -8.01
C ASN A 930 -13.63 63.20 -6.83
N VAL A 931 -12.45 63.35 -6.18
CA VAL A 931 -12.19 63.40 -4.72
C VAL A 931 -11.90 62.11 -3.89
N LEU A 932 -10.61 61.98 -3.54
CA LEU A 932 -9.99 61.62 -2.25
C LEU A 932 -10.25 60.27 -1.52
N VAL A 933 -9.21 59.41 -1.57
CA VAL A 933 -8.32 59.03 -0.43
C VAL A 933 -8.84 58.20 0.77
N SER A 934 -8.01 57.19 1.12
CA SER A 934 -7.73 56.58 2.44
C SER A 934 -8.48 55.34 2.99
N GLN A 935 -7.63 54.35 3.34
CA GLN A 935 -7.57 53.58 4.60
C GLN A 935 -8.67 52.58 5.04
N TYR A 936 -8.18 51.36 5.31
CA TYR A 936 -8.59 50.44 6.39
C TYR A 936 -9.00 51.15 7.70
N PRO A 937 -9.95 50.64 8.51
CA PRO A 937 -9.54 49.64 9.52
C PRO A 937 -10.57 48.57 9.97
N ARG A 938 -10.01 47.68 10.80
CA ARG A 938 -10.54 46.56 11.59
C ARG A 938 -11.88 46.74 12.36
N CYS A 939 -12.60 45.60 12.45
CA CYS A 939 -13.19 44.96 13.64
C CYS A 939 -14.58 45.30 14.24
N LYS A 940 -15.25 44.20 14.66
CA LYS A 940 -16.00 43.95 15.92
C LYS A 940 -17.53 44.24 16.06
N LYS A 941 -18.29 43.12 16.10
CA LYS A 941 -18.97 42.54 17.32
C LYS A 941 -20.50 42.80 17.52
N PHE A 942 -21.12 41.86 18.27
CA PHE A 942 -22.53 41.72 18.75
C PHE A 942 -23.56 41.29 17.66
N LYS A 943 -24.58 40.41 17.86
CA LYS A 943 -25.24 39.64 18.98
C LYS A 943 -26.71 40.11 19.24
N GLU A 944 -27.54 39.22 19.84
CA GLU A 944 -28.97 39.39 20.23
C GLU A 944 -29.99 39.30 19.04
N GLU A 945 -31.23 38.77 19.11
CA GLU A 945 -32.13 38.09 20.09
C GLU A 945 -33.17 37.22 19.28
N ASN A 946 -34.05 36.32 19.77
CA ASN A 946 -34.20 35.42 20.95
C ASN A 946 -35.58 34.67 20.88
N SER A 947 -35.92 33.85 21.89
CA SER A 947 -37.25 33.24 22.18
C SER A 947 -37.66 32.00 21.34
N SER A 948 -38.44 31.00 21.81
CA SER A 948 -38.86 30.62 23.19
C SER A 948 -39.56 29.24 23.29
N ARG A 949 -39.73 28.72 24.54
CA ARG A 949 -40.74 27.72 25.04
C ARG A 949 -40.60 26.23 24.63
N LEU A 950 -41.00 25.21 25.44
CA LEU A 950 -41.22 25.05 26.91
C LEU A 950 -41.35 23.54 27.30
N SER A 951 -41.13 23.19 28.59
CA SER A 951 -41.44 21.92 29.32
C SER A 951 -40.79 20.58 28.87
N GLY A 952 -40.37 19.63 29.73
CA GLY A 952 -39.98 19.67 31.16
C GLY A 952 -40.71 18.70 32.12
N PHE A 953 -39.99 17.91 32.95
CA PHE A 953 -40.35 17.52 34.35
C PHE A 953 -39.30 16.61 35.08
N TYR A 954 -39.23 16.72 36.42
CA TYR A 954 -38.72 15.80 37.49
C TYR A 954 -37.42 14.97 37.26
N SER A 955 -36.28 15.32 37.90
CA SER A 955 -35.77 14.87 39.25
C SER A 955 -34.96 13.55 39.22
N GLN A 956 -34.01 13.24 40.12
CA GLN A 956 -33.73 13.70 41.49
C GLN A 956 -32.25 13.41 41.88
N GLU A 957 -31.62 14.21 42.77
CA GLU A 957 -30.33 13.86 43.40
C GLU A 957 -30.51 13.00 44.66
N PRO A 958 -29.42 12.39 45.20
CA PRO A 958 -28.90 12.95 46.46
C PRO A 958 -27.36 13.11 46.53
N GLU A 959 -26.92 14.01 47.44
CA GLU A 959 -25.52 14.42 47.68
C GLU A 959 -24.73 13.55 48.72
N MET A 960 -23.47 13.97 48.95
CA MET A 960 -22.64 13.87 50.17
C MET A 960 -21.88 12.55 50.44
N SER A 961 -20.72 12.58 51.10
CA SER A 961 -20.01 13.66 51.85
C SER A 961 -18.76 14.20 51.10
N ARG A 962 -18.39 15.49 51.13
CA ARG A 962 -17.94 16.37 52.26
C ARG A 962 -16.77 15.74 53.05
N SER A 963 -15.72 16.47 53.45
CA SER A 963 -15.61 17.89 53.87
C SER A 963 -14.24 18.52 53.52
N ASN A 964 -14.15 19.76 52.97
CA ASN A 964 -13.90 21.06 53.68
C ASN A 964 -12.45 21.26 54.20
N THR A 965 -11.81 22.46 54.23
CA THR A 965 -12.20 23.84 53.84
C THR A 965 -10.99 24.82 53.86
N ASN A 966 -11.10 25.94 53.11
CA ASN A 966 -10.62 27.31 53.44
C ASN A 966 -9.10 27.61 53.59
N SER A 967 -8.62 28.88 53.53
CA SER A 967 -9.05 30.09 52.78
C SER A 967 -8.03 31.23 52.96
N SER A 968 -7.74 32.00 51.90
CA SER A 968 -7.37 33.45 51.85
C SER A 968 -6.66 34.16 53.05
N THR A 969 -5.59 34.92 52.78
CA THR A 969 -5.53 36.41 52.94
C THR A 969 -4.15 37.04 52.66
N GLY A 970 -4.15 38.28 52.14
CA GLY A 970 -3.09 39.29 52.34
C GLY A 970 -1.90 39.34 51.33
N THR A 971 -1.34 40.50 50.96
CA THR A 971 -1.81 41.89 51.12
C THR A 971 -1.17 42.82 50.04
N LEU A 972 -1.89 43.88 49.63
CA LEU A 972 -1.40 45.06 48.87
C LEU A 972 -0.69 46.08 49.84
N PRO A 973 -0.18 47.28 49.45
CA PRO A 973 -0.38 48.05 48.20
C PRO A 973 0.82 48.89 47.64
N ALA A 974 0.58 49.56 46.47
CA ALA A 974 1.10 50.90 46.06
C ALA A 974 2.63 51.10 45.84
N GLN A 975 3.17 52.04 45.03
CA GLN A 975 2.75 53.00 43.97
C GLN A 975 4.05 53.41 43.18
N ASN A 976 4.17 54.33 42.19
CA ASN A 976 3.30 55.39 41.64
C ASN A 976 3.68 55.81 40.17
N ARG A 977 2.98 56.85 39.68
CA ARG A 977 3.35 57.96 38.75
C ARG A 977 4.85 58.36 38.73
N LEU A 978 5.45 59.03 37.73
CA LEU A 978 5.13 59.60 36.38
C LEU A 978 6.49 60.04 35.72
N SER A 979 6.67 60.69 34.55
CA SER A 979 5.84 61.25 33.44
C SER A 979 6.69 61.45 32.16
N ASP A 980 6.04 61.36 31.00
CA ASP A 980 6.11 62.19 29.77
C ASP A 980 7.41 62.83 29.24
N ASP A 981 7.61 62.62 27.91
CA ASP A 981 8.10 63.55 26.86
C ASP A 981 9.59 64.00 26.70
N ALA A 982 9.83 64.51 25.48
CA ALA A 982 10.95 65.33 24.95
C ALA A 982 12.18 64.65 24.29
N ASP A 983 12.09 64.66 22.96
CA ASP A 983 13.07 64.60 21.85
C ASP A 983 14.60 64.79 22.01
N TYR A 984 15.27 64.28 20.97
CA TYR A 984 16.58 64.62 20.39
C TYR A 984 17.33 65.89 20.89
N GLU A 985 18.63 65.73 21.16
CA GLU A 985 19.65 66.53 20.47
C GLU A 985 20.96 65.73 20.26
N THR A 986 21.87 66.24 19.43
CA THR A 986 23.10 65.54 18.99
C THR A 986 24.37 66.30 19.36
N THR A 987 25.49 65.58 19.58
CA THR A 987 26.82 66.15 19.40
C THR A 987 27.86 65.07 19.08
N SER A 988 28.86 65.43 18.28
CA SER A 988 29.85 64.53 17.65
C SER A 988 31.23 65.19 17.60
N LEU A 989 32.22 64.53 16.98
CA LEU A 989 33.55 65.06 16.55
C LEU A 989 34.61 65.16 17.67
N LEU A 990 35.93 65.02 17.44
CA LEU A 990 36.83 64.80 16.27
C LEU A 990 38.03 63.92 16.76
N TYR A 991 38.98 63.35 15.98
CA TYR A 991 39.79 63.90 14.86
C TYR A 991 40.38 62.79 13.93
N ILE A 992 40.62 63.13 12.65
CA ILE A 992 41.20 62.29 11.54
C ILE A 992 41.81 63.23 10.45
N PRO A 993 42.37 62.81 9.27
CA PRO A 993 42.85 61.48 8.76
C PRO A 993 44.31 61.52 8.21
N THR A 994 44.81 60.46 7.51
CA THR A 994 45.65 60.62 6.27
C THR A 994 46.02 59.30 5.50
N ASN A 995 45.64 59.22 4.20
CA ASN A 995 46.46 59.08 2.95
C ASN A 995 47.65 58.06 2.83
N THR A 996 48.04 57.49 1.66
CA THR A 996 47.61 57.57 0.22
C THR A 996 48.06 56.34 -0.62
N ARG A 997 47.81 56.33 -1.95
CA ARG A 997 48.06 55.23 -2.92
C ARG A 997 49.38 55.34 -3.74
N LEU A 998 49.83 54.21 -4.30
CA LEU A 998 50.67 54.00 -5.53
C LEU A 998 52.18 54.37 -5.56
N LYS A 999 53.07 53.36 -5.76
CA LYS A 999 53.85 53.16 -7.03
C LYS A 999 54.79 51.93 -7.07
N GLU A 1000 54.75 51.23 -8.21
CA GLU A 1000 55.82 50.57 -9.02
C GLU A 1000 57.11 49.88 -8.48
N LYS A 1001 57.47 48.80 -9.21
CA LYS A 1001 58.82 48.33 -9.67
C LYS A 1001 59.65 47.26 -8.90
N ASN A 1002 59.57 46.03 -9.45
CA ASN A 1002 60.64 45.24 -10.08
C ASN A 1002 61.82 44.57 -9.31
N SER A 1003 62.27 43.47 -9.96
CA SER A 1003 63.64 42.90 -10.06
C SER A 1003 64.25 42.04 -8.92
N TYR A 1004 64.17 40.72 -9.14
CA TYR A 1004 65.28 39.78 -9.47
C TYR A 1004 66.42 39.45 -8.46
N GLU A 1005 66.63 38.12 -8.32
CA GLU A 1005 67.87 37.32 -8.13
C GLU A 1005 69.04 37.79 -7.24
N ASP A 1006 69.31 37.02 -6.17
CA ASP A 1006 70.45 36.06 -6.06
C ASP A 1006 70.15 35.10 -4.88
N ILE A 1007 70.19 33.76 -4.96
CA ILE A 1007 71.27 32.79 -5.24
C ILE A 1007 72.29 32.60 -4.08
N SER A 1008 72.00 31.64 -3.18
CA SER A 1008 72.94 30.54 -2.82
C SER A 1008 72.20 29.43 -2.03
N VAL A 1009 72.34 28.10 -2.20
CA VAL A 1009 73.42 27.18 -2.69
C VAL A 1009 74.44 26.87 -1.57
N ILE A 1010 74.71 25.61 -1.12
CA ILE A 1010 74.22 24.24 -1.42
C ILE A 1010 74.53 23.35 -0.14
N HIS A 1011 74.51 22.02 0.05
CA HIS A 1011 74.75 20.82 -0.79
C HIS A 1011 74.55 19.48 0.00
N LYS A 1012 74.45 18.34 -0.72
CA LYS A 1012 74.62 16.91 -0.30
C LYS A 1012 73.51 16.29 0.57
N ASN A 1013 73.05 15.04 0.39
CA ASN A 1013 73.37 13.92 -0.54
C ASN A 1013 72.20 12.86 -0.47
N PHE A 1014 71.96 11.86 -1.35
CA PHE A 1014 72.41 11.50 -2.71
C PHE A 1014 71.52 10.36 -3.33
N THR A 1015 71.51 10.24 -4.68
CA THR A 1015 71.47 9.05 -5.60
C THR A 1015 70.91 7.66 -5.18
N GLU A 1016 70.38 6.75 -6.03
CA GLU A 1016 69.83 6.63 -7.43
C GLU A 1016 69.29 5.15 -7.56
N HIS A 1017 68.93 4.44 -8.66
CA HIS A 1017 68.94 4.53 -10.15
C HIS A 1017 67.78 3.59 -10.65
N ILE A 1018 66.79 3.99 -11.45
CA ILE A 1018 66.67 3.96 -12.94
C ILE A 1018 66.85 2.56 -13.62
N GLY A 1019 65.89 2.20 -14.50
CA GLY A 1019 65.99 1.11 -15.48
C GLY A 1019 64.67 0.86 -16.27
N THR A 1020 64.71 0.82 -17.61
CA THR A 1020 63.51 0.68 -18.49
C THR A 1020 63.78 -0.07 -19.79
N GLN A 1021 62.92 -1.02 -20.19
CA GLN A 1021 62.23 -1.10 -21.52
C GLN A 1021 61.57 -2.47 -21.84
N HIS A 1022 60.50 -2.39 -22.65
CA HIS A 1022 59.74 -3.39 -23.46
C HIS A 1022 60.11 -4.89 -23.51
N PHE A 1023 59.09 -5.75 -23.60
CA PHE A 1023 58.84 -6.62 -24.79
C PHE A 1023 57.40 -7.22 -24.83
N VAL A 1024 56.75 -7.12 -26.00
CA VAL A 1024 55.75 -8.02 -26.67
C VAL A 1024 54.65 -8.83 -25.90
N SER A 1025 53.42 -8.79 -26.44
CA SER A 1025 52.19 -9.59 -26.21
C SER A 1025 52.30 -11.09 -26.63
N PRO A 1026 51.40 -12.06 -26.29
CA PRO A 1026 49.92 -11.89 -26.24
C PRO A 1026 49.07 -12.84 -25.34
N THR A 1027 47.74 -12.72 -25.47
CA THR A 1027 46.67 -13.73 -25.22
C THR A 1027 46.63 -14.52 -23.90
N ALA A 1028 45.63 -14.21 -23.08
CA ALA A 1028 44.60 -15.16 -22.65
C ALA A 1028 43.27 -14.39 -22.41
#